data_AF-A0A6L7WQ56-F1
#
_entry.id   AF-A0A6L7WQ56-F1
#
_cell.length_a   1.000
_cell.length_b   1.000
_cell.length_c   1.000
_cell.angle_alpha   90.00
_cell.angle_beta   90.00
_cell.angle_gamma   90.00
#
_symmetry.space_group_name_H-M   'P 1'
#
loop_
_entity.id
_entity.type
_entity.pdbx_description
1 polymer ?
#
loop_
_entity_poly.entity_id
_entity_poly.type
_entity_poly.pdbx_seq_one_letter_code
_entity_poly.pdbx_strand_id
1 'polypeptide(L)'
;DRRRPDLRRPRLLTRRDPRRLCGDHAERLLQRLHPVDRRWPLERRGGRGHTRQRLRPQPPVLRAVGHAPDAGLAARRERAAPGLEPEHPARVRSRAARAGAGGIDDATAVLREQTLYRTRPDVASDGRRFVYSSTGGAADQFSNLYVQPTAGGEPYKITFFQHDAFHPRWSPDDEWIAFITNEGGLPQLALLETHGGALRTVTIERRRWKRPMGVLSVATRDAATGAATGARIHLTASDGKFYAPADAYARVGGQGDHVFHHTGRFTVEVPAGLTELTVVKGFEYWPEEVSVEVGPGAVAELTVDLRRMTDMAAKGWYSGSTHVHMNYGGNLHNTLENLVMMSAAEDQDVVNEQVANKDNRILDYQFFVPGGGPHPASTPEHLVVVGQEYRPPFYGHVFMFGMRDHLISPFTMGYEGTAIESLYPSNTDMFRKAKAQGATVAYVHAFGGEADPLDGNLGGGKGFLVDAALGTTDGIEWSDAARAGFFPVYAAWNNGLRVTATGGEDSISNLHRSKIVGSVRTYVHTGVRGLDMDAWFEGLREGRAFVSSGPLVELTANGRMAGETVALPAGGGSVALAGRVESITPLERVFVVCRGEERADIPLRGDRRSVAFDIELGIDRSGWCHLRAEGHPNERAPLDVSYAQAFTNPIWITVGDQPVRDAASAEYGMRWIDRLRAMAEEWPGWRSERERQHVFAQFDEARAIYAGIAAEAP
;
A
#
# COMPACT_ATOMS: atom_id res chain seq x y z
N ASP A 1 -49.78 -6.54 36.78
CA ASP A 1 -50.25 -5.71 37.90
C ASP A 1 -49.54 -6.13 39.18
N ARG A 2 -49.15 -5.17 40.02
CA ARG A 2 -48.33 -5.25 41.27
C ARG A 2 -46.80 -5.05 41.17
N ARG A 3 -46.40 -3.90 41.74
CA ARG A 3 -45.31 -3.62 42.70
C ARG A 3 -43.86 -3.39 42.20
N ARG A 4 -43.45 -2.11 42.32
CA ARG A 4 -42.09 -1.64 42.69
C ARG A 4 -41.79 -1.97 44.18
N PRO A 5 -40.52 -2.09 44.65
CA PRO A 5 -39.65 -0.91 44.88
C PRO A 5 -38.11 -1.11 44.81
N ASP A 6 -37.43 0.05 44.83
CA ASP A 6 -36.13 0.39 45.43
C ASP A 6 -34.80 -0.09 44.81
N LEU A 7 -33.98 0.87 44.35
CA LEU A 7 -32.51 0.75 44.36
C LEU A 7 -31.85 2.11 44.70
N ARG A 8 -30.88 1.99 45.62
CA ARG A 8 -30.19 3.03 46.38
C ARG A 8 -29.07 3.73 45.59
N ARG A 9 -28.79 5.00 45.95
CA ARG A 9 -27.53 5.72 45.66
C ARG A 9 -26.34 5.13 46.45
N PRO A 10 -25.11 5.32 45.95
CA PRO A 10 -24.10 6.08 46.70
C PRO A 10 -23.31 7.06 45.81
N ARG A 11 -23.25 8.35 46.17
CA ARG A 11 -22.13 9.08 46.83
C ARG A 11 -20.89 9.34 45.95
N LEU A 12 -20.78 10.62 45.55
CA LEU A 12 -19.57 11.31 45.14
C LEU A 12 -18.47 11.18 46.21
N LEU A 13 -17.24 10.92 45.76
CA LEU A 13 -16.02 11.24 46.49
C LEU A 13 -15.04 11.97 45.57
N THR A 14 -14.47 13.00 46.16
CA THR A 14 -13.67 14.12 45.67
C THR A 14 -12.31 13.77 45.07
N ARG A 15 -11.90 14.62 44.12
CA ARG A 15 -10.54 14.88 43.63
C ARG A 15 -9.48 14.81 44.75
N ARG A 16 -8.35 14.16 44.47
CA ARG A 16 -7.06 14.45 45.11
C ARG A 16 -5.95 14.56 44.04
N ASP A 17 -5.28 15.69 44.15
CA ASP A 17 -4.00 16.11 43.57
C ASP A 17 -2.84 15.24 44.09
N PRO A 18 -1.78 15.00 43.30
CA PRO A 18 -0.47 14.75 43.88
C PRO A 18 0.64 15.59 43.22
N ARG A 19 1.01 16.70 43.88
CA ARG A 19 2.39 17.18 43.91
C ARG A 19 3.02 16.86 45.28
N ARG A 20 4.28 16.40 45.20
CA ARG A 20 5.26 16.13 46.27
C ARG A 20 5.16 14.76 46.94
N LEU A 21 6.07 13.88 46.54
CA LEU A 21 7.00 13.19 47.44
C LEU A 21 8.31 12.95 46.66
N CYS A 22 9.31 13.77 46.95
CA CYS A 22 10.73 13.45 46.75
C CYS A 22 11.18 12.64 47.97
N GLY A 23 11.98 11.59 47.75
CA GLY A 23 12.67 10.87 48.82
C GLY A 23 12.93 9.40 48.48
N ASP A 24 14.17 9.14 48.09
CA ASP A 24 14.93 7.91 48.35
C ASP A 24 14.46 6.58 47.75
N HIS A 25 14.97 6.26 46.55
CA HIS A 25 15.49 4.92 46.21
C HIS A 25 16.32 4.98 44.92
N ALA A 26 17.55 5.48 45.04
CA ALA A 26 18.54 5.45 43.97
C ALA A 26 19.95 5.25 44.55
N GLU A 27 20.16 4.14 45.26
CA GLU A 27 21.50 3.66 45.62
C GLU A 27 21.43 2.16 45.91
N ARG A 28 21.81 1.33 44.92
CA ARG A 28 22.41 -0.03 45.03
C ARG A 28 22.31 -0.76 43.70
N LEU A 29 23.35 -0.64 42.88
CA LEU A 29 23.98 -1.69 42.04
C LEU A 29 24.87 -1.07 40.95
N LEU A 30 25.85 -0.27 41.39
CA LEU A 30 27.06 0.01 40.64
C LEU A 30 28.22 -0.42 41.54
N GLN A 31 28.73 -1.64 41.35
CA GLN A 31 30.06 -2.07 41.77
C GLN A 31 30.32 -3.50 41.28
N ARG A 32 31.22 -3.62 40.29
CA ARG A 32 31.96 -4.78 39.73
C ARG A 32 32.09 -4.45 38.24
N LEU A 33 33.23 -4.02 37.69
CA LEU A 33 34.51 -4.71 37.63
C LEU A 33 35.66 -3.72 37.33
N HIS A 34 36.84 -4.01 37.88
CA HIS A 34 38.12 -3.31 37.65
C HIS A 34 38.76 -3.63 36.28
N PRO A 35 39.74 -2.83 35.82
CA PRO A 35 40.28 -2.90 34.47
C PRO A 35 41.41 -3.93 34.35
N VAL A 36 41.53 -4.57 33.18
CA VAL A 36 42.73 -5.31 32.80
C VAL A 36 43.32 -4.70 31.54
N ASP A 37 44.42 -4.02 31.78
CA ASP A 37 45.41 -3.56 30.81
C ASP A 37 46.15 -4.78 30.24
N ARG A 38 46.27 -4.91 28.90
CA ARG A 38 47.24 -5.82 28.26
C ARG A 38 47.44 -5.47 26.78
N ARG A 39 48.59 -4.84 26.51
CA ARG A 39 49.28 -4.80 25.21
C ARG A 39 49.80 -6.20 24.83
N TRP A 40 49.84 -6.52 23.52
CA TRP A 40 50.83 -7.40 22.85
C TRP A 40 50.76 -7.09 21.31
N PRO A 41 51.72 -7.49 20.45
CA PRO A 41 52.66 -6.61 19.77
C PRO A 41 52.64 -6.82 18.23
N LEU A 42 53.42 -5.99 17.55
CA LEU A 42 53.86 -6.22 16.17
C LEU A 42 54.96 -7.28 16.14
N GLU A 43 54.79 -8.32 15.32
CA GLU A 43 55.91 -9.05 14.73
C GLU A 43 55.71 -9.24 13.22
N ARG A 44 56.75 -8.87 12.45
CA ARG A 44 56.93 -9.15 11.03
C ARG A 44 57.87 -10.35 10.88
N ARG A 45 57.48 -11.31 10.03
CA ARG A 45 58.28 -12.22 9.16
C ARG A 45 57.21 -13.11 8.49
N GLY A 46 57.07 -13.32 7.18
CA GLY A 46 57.97 -13.27 6.05
C GLY A 46 57.82 -14.62 5.31
N GLY A 47 57.06 -14.68 4.21
CA GLY A 47 56.93 -15.92 3.42
C GLY A 47 55.87 -15.88 2.31
N ARG A 48 56.35 -15.69 1.07
CA ARG A 48 55.87 -16.06 -0.29
C ARG A 48 54.54 -16.86 -0.33
N GLY A 49 53.56 -16.63 -1.20
CA GLY A 49 53.41 -15.81 -2.40
C GLY A 49 52.41 -16.55 -3.30
N HIS A 50 51.28 -15.94 -3.66
CA HIS A 50 50.49 -16.32 -4.83
C HIS A 50 49.58 -15.15 -5.26
N THR A 51 49.78 -14.76 -6.51
CA THR A 51 49.03 -13.77 -7.27
C THR A 51 47.61 -14.25 -7.55
N ARG A 52 46.59 -13.51 -7.10
CA ARG A 52 45.25 -13.51 -7.70
C ARG A 52 44.75 -12.07 -7.79
N GLN A 53 44.52 -11.61 -9.02
CA GLN A 53 43.85 -10.35 -9.34
C GLN A 53 42.49 -10.29 -8.66
N ARG A 54 42.24 -9.25 -7.85
CA ARG A 54 40.89 -8.89 -7.41
C ARG A 54 40.27 -7.98 -8.47
N LEU A 55 39.28 -8.50 -9.17
CA LEU A 55 38.29 -7.71 -9.90
C LEU A 55 37.50 -6.88 -8.89
N ARG A 56 37.34 -5.58 -9.18
CA ARG A 56 36.46 -4.67 -8.44
C ARG A 56 35.00 -5.00 -8.81
N PRO A 57 34.05 -5.10 -7.86
CA PRO A 57 32.63 -5.14 -8.20
C PRO A 57 32.19 -3.73 -8.64
N GLN A 58 31.50 -3.65 -9.79
CA GLN A 58 30.72 -2.47 -10.16
C GLN A 58 29.39 -2.47 -9.40
N PRO A 59 28.82 -1.30 -9.05
CA PRO A 59 27.47 -1.22 -8.50
C PRO A 59 26.41 -1.44 -9.60
N PRO A 60 25.23 -1.98 -9.27
CA PRO A 60 24.18 -2.26 -10.24
C PRO A 60 23.55 -0.98 -10.79
N VAL A 61 23.41 -0.93 -12.12
CA VAL A 61 22.73 0.14 -12.86
C VAL A 61 21.22 -0.16 -12.86
N LEU A 62 20.46 0.62 -12.09
CA LEU A 62 19.01 0.77 -12.28
C LEU A 62 18.77 1.68 -13.50
N ARG A 63 18.30 1.08 -14.62
CA ARG A 63 17.86 1.84 -15.80
C ARG A 63 16.50 2.47 -15.54
N ALA A 64 16.48 3.78 -15.30
CA ALA A 64 15.29 4.60 -15.49
C ALA A 64 15.11 4.89 -17.00
N VAL A 65 13.95 4.54 -17.55
CA VAL A 65 13.55 4.91 -18.92
C VAL A 65 13.02 6.35 -18.86
N GLY A 66 13.75 7.27 -19.48
CA GLY A 66 13.32 8.65 -19.70
C GLY A 66 13.77 9.12 -21.07
N HIS A 67 12.83 9.30 -21.99
CA HIS A 67 13.03 10.01 -23.24
C HIS A 67 13.04 11.53 -22.98
N ALA A 68 14.04 12.22 -23.50
CA ALA A 68 14.01 13.67 -23.71
C ALA A 68 14.68 14.00 -25.06
N PRO A 69 14.19 15.01 -25.81
CA PRO A 69 14.64 15.31 -27.18
C PRO A 69 15.83 16.28 -27.23
N ASP A 70 16.51 16.25 -28.38
CA ASP A 70 17.63 17.10 -28.80
C ASP A 70 17.34 18.60 -28.82
N ALA A 71 18.36 19.41 -28.48
CA ALA A 71 18.71 20.64 -29.20
C ALA A 71 20.12 21.12 -28.83
N GLY A 72 21.02 21.18 -29.82
CA GLY A 72 22.35 21.74 -29.70
C GLY A 72 22.39 23.26 -29.86
N LEU A 73 23.42 23.90 -29.31
CA LEU A 73 24.02 25.10 -29.91
C LEU A 73 25.46 25.29 -29.43
N ALA A 74 26.35 25.50 -30.40
CA ALA A 74 27.79 25.66 -30.26
C ALA A 74 28.19 27.04 -29.69
N ALA A 75 29.16 27.06 -28.78
CA ALA A 75 29.78 28.28 -28.26
C ALA A 75 30.95 28.74 -29.13
N ARG A 76 30.88 29.98 -29.65
CA ARG A 76 32.00 30.72 -30.23
C ARG A 76 32.76 31.46 -29.13
N ARG A 77 34.10 31.40 -29.20
CA ARG A 77 35.05 32.16 -28.38
C ARG A 77 35.28 33.54 -29.00
N GLU A 78 35.24 34.59 -28.18
CA GLU A 78 35.92 35.86 -28.45
C GLU A 78 36.71 36.32 -27.21
N ARG A 79 37.91 36.85 -27.46
CA ARG A 79 38.80 37.49 -26.49
C ARG A 79 38.61 39.01 -26.60
N ALA A 80 38.64 39.72 -25.46
CA ALA A 80 39.00 41.14 -25.41
C ALA A 80 39.68 41.48 -24.07
N ALA A 81 40.54 42.51 -24.13
CA ALA A 81 41.65 42.86 -23.23
C ALA A 81 41.24 43.82 -22.08
N PRO A 82 42.17 44.22 -21.18
CA PRO A 82 41.87 44.80 -19.85
C PRO A 82 41.86 46.33 -19.82
N GLY A 83 41.18 46.94 -18.83
CA GLY A 83 41.39 48.35 -18.50
C GLY A 83 40.43 48.95 -17.46
N LEU A 84 41.03 49.35 -16.32
CA LEU A 84 40.74 50.49 -15.44
C LEU A 84 39.46 50.51 -14.57
N GLU A 85 39.68 50.37 -13.25
CA GLU A 85 38.78 50.83 -12.17
C GLU A 85 39.07 52.30 -11.77
N PRO A 86 38.08 52.98 -11.15
CA PRO A 86 38.35 53.87 -10.02
C PRO A 86 37.56 53.48 -8.75
N GLU A 87 38.22 53.68 -7.61
CA GLU A 87 37.77 53.33 -6.25
C GLU A 87 36.63 54.20 -5.69
N HIS A 88 35.77 53.60 -4.84
CA HIS A 88 35.03 54.21 -3.71
C HIS A 88 34.62 53.10 -2.69
N PRO A 89 34.34 53.43 -1.41
CA PRO A 89 34.82 52.67 -0.26
C PRO A 89 33.93 51.50 0.23
N ALA A 90 34.64 50.51 0.78
CA ALA A 90 34.26 49.42 1.70
C ALA A 90 32.75 49.10 1.89
N ARG A 91 32.24 48.16 1.09
CA ARG A 91 31.22 47.22 1.56
C ARG A 91 31.91 46.09 2.33
N VAL A 92 31.46 45.83 3.55
CA VAL A 92 31.75 44.56 4.25
C VAL A 92 31.20 43.44 3.39
N ARG A 93 32.06 42.82 2.58
CA ARG A 93 31.75 41.59 1.85
C ARG A 93 32.00 40.46 2.82
N SER A 94 30.93 39.81 3.29
CA SER A 94 31.03 38.45 3.79
C SER A 94 31.74 37.63 2.72
N ARG A 95 32.89 37.04 3.06
CA ARG A 95 33.55 36.04 2.21
C ARG A 95 32.70 34.77 2.24
N ALA A 96 31.61 34.76 1.50
CA ALA A 96 31.19 33.51 0.89
C ALA A 96 32.32 33.11 -0.06
N ALA A 97 32.96 31.97 0.20
CA ALA A 97 33.95 31.42 -0.72
C ALA A 97 33.32 31.36 -2.11
N ARG A 98 33.92 32.04 -3.10
CA ARG A 98 33.48 31.93 -4.49
C ARG A 98 33.60 30.45 -4.87
N ALA A 99 32.50 29.86 -5.36
CA ALA A 99 32.55 28.58 -6.03
C ALA A 99 33.55 28.68 -7.19
N GLY A 100 34.74 28.11 -7.03
CA GLY A 100 35.74 28.00 -8.07
C GLY A 100 35.40 26.87 -9.03
N ALA A 101 35.83 26.98 -10.29
CA ALA A 101 35.82 25.84 -11.19
C ALA A 101 36.66 24.71 -10.56
N GLY A 102 36.08 23.51 -10.40
CA GLY A 102 36.74 22.38 -9.73
C GLY A 102 36.55 22.32 -8.20
N GLY A 103 35.79 23.24 -7.58
CA GLY A 103 35.61 23.23 -6.11
C GLY A 103 34.95 21.97 -5.53
N ILE A 104 34.33 21.12 -6.38
CA ILE A 104 33.82 19.81 -5.97
C ILE A 104 34.95 18.79 -5.75
N ASP A 105 36.10 18.95 -6.41
CA ASP A 105 37.25 18.05 -6.32
C ASP A 105 37.95 18.19 -4.96
N ASP A 106 37.83 19.36 -4.32
CA ASP A 106 38.33 19.67 -2.98
C ASP A 106 37.25 19.49 -1.88
N ALA A 107 36.03 19.10 -2.24
CA ALA A 107 34.93 19.00 -1.29
C ALA A 107 35.16 17.84 -0.30
N THR A 108 34.97 18.12 0.99
CA THR A 108 34.99 17.10 2.04
C THR A 108 33.57 16.75 2.45
N ALA A 109 33.26 15.45 2.57
CA ALA A 109 31.97 15.01 3.06
C ALA A 109 31.81 15.32 4.56
N VAL A 110 30.86 16.19 4.90
CA VAL A 110 30.58 16.61 6.29
C VAL A 110 29.40 15.88 6.93
N LEU A 111 28.51 15.30 6.10
CA LEU A 111 27.38 14.48 6.50
C LEU A 111 27.11 13.44 5.42
N ARG A 112 26.83 12.20 5.84
CA ARG A 112 26.30 11.13 4.97
C ARG A 112 25.09 10.54 5.66
N GLU A 113 23.94 10.62 5.01
CA GLU A 113 22.68 10.12 5.55
C GLU A 113 21.84 9.52 4.42
N GLN A 114 21.15 8.41 4.71
CA GLN A 114 20.10 7.90 3.84
C GLN A 114 18.84 8.73 4.03
N THR A 115 18.35 9.34 2.95
CA THR A 115 17.20 10.25 3.00
C THR A 115 16.25 10.00 1.85
N LEU A 116 15.00 10.51 1.94
CA LEU A 116 13.96 10.35 0.92
C LEU A 116 14.16 11.22 -0.35
N TYR A 117 15.40 11.51 -0.76
CA TYR A 117 15.71 12.45 -1.87
C TYR A 117 15.18 13.90 -1.65
N ARG A 118 14.81 14.28 -0.41
CA ARG A 118 14.14 15.57 -0.09
C ARG A 118 14.93 16.52 0.82
N THR A 119 16.16 16.17 1.21
CA THR A 119 16.97 16.93 2.19
C THR A 119 17.20 18.39 1.84
N ARG A 120 17.40 18.71 0.55
CA ARG A 120 17.71 20.04 -0.02
C ARG A 120 18.25 21.04 1.01
N PRO A 121 19.50 20.86 1.49
CA PRO A 121 20.06 21.71 2.52
C PRO A 121 20.18 23.17 2.06
N ASP A 122 20.27 24.08 3.02
CA ASP A 122 20.55 25.51 2.79
C ASP A 122 21.55 26.04 3.81
N VAL A 123 22.47 26.88 3.35
CA VAL A 123 23.56 27.42 4.18
C VAL A 123 23.14 28.78 4.72
N ALA A 124 23.32 28.99 6.02
CA ALA A 124 23.03 30.27 6.68
C ALA A 124 23.88 31.40 6.09
N SER A 125 23.45 32.65 6.28
CA SER A 125 24.10 33.83 5.72
C SER A 125 25.58 33.98 6.14
N ASP A 126 25.93 33.45 7.31
CA ASP A 126 27.29 33.42 7.86
C ASP A 126 28.21 32.35 7.27
N GLY A 127 27.68 31.39 6.51
CA GLY A 127 28.41 30.28 5.91
C GLY A 127 28.87 29.19 6.90
N ARG A 128 28.50 29.28 8.18
CA ARG A 128 29.03 28.42 9.26
C ARG A 128 28.13 27.24 9.58
N ARG A 129 26.85 27.32 9.24
CA ARG A 129 25.86 26.26 9.49
C ARG A 129 24.96 26.07 8.28
N PHE A 130 24.41 24.87 8.15
CA PHE A 130 23.37 24.58 7.18
C PHE A 130 22.16 23.94 7.85
N VAL A 131 20.98 24.20 7.30
CA VAL A 131 19.71 23.56 7.68
C VAL A 131 19.37 22.49 6.66
N TYR A 132 18.77 21.39 7.10
CA TYR A 132 18.34 20.31 6.22
C TYR A 132 17.19 19.52 6.85
N SER A 133 16.50 18.74 6.03
CA SER A 133 15.42 17.83 6.46
C SER A 133 15.96 16.41 6.60
N SER A 134 15.66 15.73 7.71
CA SER A 134 16.26 14.43 8.06
C SER A 134 15.35 13.58 8.94
N THR A 135 15.59 12.26 8.92
CA THR A 135 14.99 11.27 9.83
C THR A 135 16.04 10.56 10.70
N GLY A 136 17.33 10.69 10.35
CA GLY A 136 18.44 9.94 10.92
C GLY A 136 18.90 10.39 12.31
N GLY A 137 18.51 11.59 12.77
CA GLY A 137 18.98 12.14 14.06
C GLY A 137 18.30 11.57 15.31
N ALA A 138 17.17 10.87 15.17
CA ALA A 138 16.44 10.26 16.29
C ALA A 138 15.66 8.98 15.91
N ALA A 139 15.92 8.38 14.74
CA ALA A 139 15.07 7.34 14.14
C ALA A 139 13.61 7.80 14.01
N ASP A 140 13.41 9.05 13.57
CA ASP A 140 12.08 9.62 13.39
C ASP A 140 11.33 8.93 12.25
N GLN A 141 10.01 8.78 12.43
CA GLN A 141 9.14 8.29 11.37
C GLN A 141 8.93 9.37 10.28
N PHE A 142 8.90 10.64 10.69
CA PHE A 142 8.68 11.80 9.82
C PHE A 142 9.89 12.72 9.74
N SER A 143 10.05 13.37 8.60
CA SER A 143 11.16 14.26 8.33
C SER A 143 11.07 15.50 9.21
N ASN A 144 12.15 15.79 9.94
CA ASN A 144 12.26 16.96 10.81
C ASN A 144 13.41 17.86 10.34
N LEU A 145 13.43 19.10 10.80
CA LEU A 145 14.47 20.06 10.48
C LEU A 145 15.65 19.90 11.45
N TYR A 146 16.85 19.93 10.89
CA TYR A 146 18.11 19.83 11.60
C TYR A 146 19.05 20.93 11.14
N VAL A 147 19.93 21.36 12.03
CA VAL A 147 21.03 22.28 11.73
C VAL A 147 22.36 21.66 12.11
N GLN A 148 23.39 21.88 11.28
CA GLN A 148 24.74 21.35 11.53
C GLN A 148 25.80 22.36 11.06
N PRO A 149 26.99 22.43 11.69
CA PRO A 149 28.09 23.21 11.17
C PRO A 149 28.53 22.76 9.76
N THR A 150 28.90 23.71 8.90
CA THR A 150 29.40 23.41 7.54
C THR A 150 30.75 22.70 7.53
N ALA A 151 31.50 22.78 8.63
CA ALA A 151 32.75 22.03 8.83
C ALA A 151 32.53 20.57 9.30
N GLY A 152 31.27 20.13 9.49
CA GLY A 152 30.93 18.86 10.12
C GLY A 152 30.78 18.97 11.64
N GLY A 153 30.34 17.89 12.28
CA GLY A 153 30.02 17.83 13.72
C GLY A 153 28.63 17.26 13.99
N GLU A 154 28.19 17.31 15.24
CA GLU A 154 26.89 16.77 15.66
C GLU A 154 25.71 17.59 15.10
N PRO A 155 24.71 16.95 14.46
CA PRO A 155 23.45 17.60 14.11
C PRO A 155 22.63 18.02 15.33
N TYR A 156 21.96 19.17 15.23
CA TYR A 156 20.99 19.62 16.21
C TYR A 156 19.58 19.62 15.61
N LYS A 157 18.68 18.82 16.20
CA LYS A 157 17.27 18.74 15.82
C LYS A 157 16.52 19.99 16.31
N ILE A 158 15.89 20.74 15.40
CA ILE A 158 15.17 21.98 15.75
C ILE A 158 13.64 21.84 15.74
N THR A 159 13.10 20.76 15.16
CA THR A 159 11.65 20.46 15.16
C THR A 159 11.36 19.03 15.60
N PHE A 160 10.14 18.76 16.08
CA PHE A 160 9.72 17.45 16.64
C PHE A 160 8.34 17.01 16.14
N PHE A 161 8.08 17.23 14.86
CA PHE A 161 6.78 17.02 14.24
C PHE A 161 6.45 15.54 14.04
N GLN A 162 5.14 15.23 14.07
CA GLN A 162 4.54 13.95 13.68
C GLN A 162 4.01 13.99 12.24
N HIS A 163 4.59 14.87 11.44
CA HIS A 163 4.34 15.12 10.02
C HIS A 163 5.66 15.58 9.39
N ASP A 164 5.76 15.61 8.07
CA ASP A 164 7.01 15.96 7.40
C ASP A 164 7.20 17.49 7.30
N ALA A 165 8.40 17.93 7.67
CA ALA A 165 8.95 19.24 7.36
C ALA A 165 10.12 19.09 6.38
N PHE A 166 10.04 19.76 5.23
CA PHE A 166 11.00 19.58 4.13
C PHE A 166 11.27 20.88 3.37
N HIS A 167 12.35 20.86 2.57
CA HIS A 167 12.84 22.01 1.79
C HIS A 167 13.10 23.30 2.60
N PRO A 168 13.85 23.25 3.72
CA PRO A 168 14.10 24.42 4.55
C PRO A 168 15.00 25.46 3.87
N ARG A 169 14.78 26.75 4.14
CA ARG A 169 15.58 27.89 3.66
C ARG A 169 15.74 28.93 4.75
N TRP A 170 16.95 29.44 4.94
CA TRP A 170 17.20 30.54 5.87
C TRP A 170 16.62 31.84 5.32
N SER A 171 16.11 32.69 6.22
CA SER A 171 15.91 34.10 5.91
C SER A 171 17.26 34.80 5.73
N PRO A 172 17.34 35.91 4.98
CA PRO A 172 18.59 36.64 4.79
C PRO A 172 19.30 37.12 6.07
N ASP A 173 18.55 37.24 7.16
CA ASP A 173 19.01 37.64 8.50
C ASP A 173 19.20 36.45 9.46
N ASP A 174 18.98 35.21 9.01
CA ASP A 174 19.05 33.96 9.80
C ASP A 174 18.13 33.88 11.04
N GLU A 175 17.17 34.80 11.21
CA GLU A 175 16.19 34.79 12.31
C GLU A 175 14.99 33.86 12.06
N TRP A 176 14.78 33.46 10.79
CA TRP A 176 13.69 32.58 10.39
C TRP A 176 14.16 31.47 9.45
N ILE A 177 13.47 30.34 9.48
CA ILE A 177 13.55 29.29 8.48
C ILE A 177 12.19 29.17 7.80
N ALA A 178 12.15 29.36 6.48
CA ALA A 178 11.01 29.01 5.65
C ALA A 178 11.09 27.54 5.26
N PHE A 179 9.99 26.80 5.37
CA PHE A 179 9.96 25.37 5.03
C PHE A 179 8.56 24.95 4.54
N ILE A 180 8.48 23.77 3.96
CA ILE A 180 7.21 23.14 3.58
C ILE A 180 6.81 22.14 4.65
N THR A 181 5.60 22.27 5.17
CA THR A 181 4.97 21.31 6.09
C THR A 181 3.79 20.63 5.41
N ASN A 182 3.53 19.38 5.72
CA ASN A 182 2.30 18.69 5.33
C ASN A 182 1.33 18.46 6.51
N GLU A 183 1.47 19.17 7.64
CA GLU A 183 0.63 19.02 8.85
C GLU A 183 -0.88 18.97 8.54
N GLY A 184 -1.37 19.91 7.72
CA GLY A 184 -2.78 20.00 7.32
C GLY A 184 -3.17 19.06 6.18
N GLY A 185 -2.35 18.05 5.89
CA GLY A 185 -2.56 17.09 4.81
C GLY A 185 -1.89 17.49 3.50
N LEU A 186 -2.14 18.71 3.04
CA LEU A 186 -1.51 19.28 1.83
C LEU A 186 -0.23 20.05 2.18
N PRO A 187 0.79 20.07 1.29
CA PRO A 187 1.98 20.91 1.46
C PRO A 187 1.63 22.40 1.61
N GLN A 188 2.04 23.00 2.72
CA GLN A 188 1.89 24.42 3.05
C GLN A 188 3.25 25.07 3.32
N LEU A 189 3.37 26.36 3.03
CA LEU A 189 4.54 27.16 3.41
C LEU A 189 4.41 27.59 4.88
N ALA A 190 5.47 27.38 5.66
CA ALA A 190 5.54 27.80 7.06
C ALA A 190 6.88 28.49 7.36
N LEU A 191 6.89 29.28 8.43
CA LEU A 191 8.06 29.96 8.99
C LEU A 191 8.30 29.47 10.41
N LEU A 192 9.55 29.17 10.74
CA LEU A 192 10.04 28.82 12.08
C LEU A 192 11.03 29.89 12.55
N GLU A 193 10.76 30.53 13.69
CA GLU A 193 11.70 31.44 14.35
C GLU A 193 12.87 30.64 14.91
N THR A 194 14.09 31.00 14.52
CA THR A 194 15.30 30.21 14.81
C THR A 194 15.69 30.28 16.28
N HIS A 195 15.36 31.39 16.93
CA HIS A 195 15.56 31.63 18.36
C HIS A 195 14.21 31.94 19.03
N GLY A 196 13.55 30.92 19.59
CA GLY A 196 12.26 31.06 20.26
C GLY A 196 11.23 30.02 19.82
N GLY A 197 11.35 29.53 18.58
CA GLY A 197 10.54 28.43 18.05
C GLY A 197 9.13 28.81 17.63
N ALA A 198 8.81 30.11 17.48
CA ALA A 198 7.52 30.54 16.98
C ALA A 198 7.26 29.98 15.57
N LEU A 199 6.10 29.34 15.38
CA LEU A 199 5.67 28.77 14.11
C LEU A 199 4.56 29.62 13.48
N ARG A 200 4.67 29.90 12.18
CA ARG A 200 3.68 30.68 11.42
C ARG A 200 3.41 30.04 10.06
N THR A 201 2.16 29.66 9.82
CA THR A 201 1.71 29.23 8.49
C THR A 201 1.52 30.44 7.58
N VAL A 202 1.99 30.36 6.34
CA VAL A 202 1.82 31.40 5.32
C VAL A 202 0.62 31.04 4.45
N THR A 203 -0.50 31.72 4.67
CA THR A 203 -1.75 31.49 3.93
C THR A 203 -1.79 32.27 2.61
N ILE A 204 -2.24 31.62 1.54
CA ILE A 204 -2.52 32.29 0.26
C ILE A 204 -3.87 33.01 0.37
N GLU A 205 -3.86 34.33 0.55
CA GLU A 205 -5.10 35.13 0.69
C GLU A 205 -5.78 35.44 -0.64
N ARG A 206 -5.00 35.57 -1.73
CA ARG A 206 -5.53 35.95 -3.05
C ARG A 206 -4.68 35.37 -4.17
N ARG A 207 -5.34 34.75 -5.14
CA ARG A 207 -4.74 34.36 -6.43
C ARG A 207 -5.06 35.43 -7.49
N ARG A 208 -4.09 35.77 -8.32
CA ARG A 208 -4.26 36.67 -9.47
C ARG A 208 -3.88 35.90 -10.72
N TRP A 209 -4.90 35.52 -11.48
CA TRP A 209 -4.74 34.69 -12.66
C TRP A 209 -4.36 35.53 -13.88
N LYS A 210 -3.47 35.00 -14.73
CA LYS A 210 -3.05 35.67 -15.99
C LYS A 210 -4.15 35.63 -17.05
N ARG A 211 -5.10 34.70 -16.93
CA ARG A 211 -6.20 34.45 -17.88
C ARG A 211 -7.54 34.62 -17.18
N PRO A 212 -8.65 34.81 -17.92
CA PRO A 212 -9.98 34.77 -17.34
C PRO A 212 -10.27 33.40 -16.72
N MET A 213 -10.75 33.42 -15.47
CA MET A 213 -11.15 32.23 -14.72
C MET A 213 -12.59 32.38 -14.25
N GLY A 214 -13.27 31.27 -13.99
CA GLY A 214 -14.51 31.23 -13.23
C GLY A 214 -14.45 30.16 -12.15
N VAL A 215 -15.56 29.96 -11.44
CA VAL A 215 -15.69 28.95 -10.38
C VAL A 215 -16.72 27.93 -10.83
N LEU A 216 -16.38 26.66 -10.71
CA LEU A 216 -17.34 25.56 -10.82
C LEU A 216 -17.68 25.07 -9.42
N SER A 217 -18.97 25.06 -9.08
CA SER A 217 -19.52 24.53 -7.83
C SER A 217 -20.33 23.27 -8.13
N VAL A 218 -19.89 22.12 -7.63
CA VAL A 218 -20.50 20.82 -7.92
C VAL A 218 -21.09 20.21 -6.66
N ALA A 219 -22.28 19.61 -6.80
CA ALA A 219 -22.88 18.73 -5.81
C ALA A 219 -23.17 17.36 -6.43
N THR A 220 -22.87 16.28 -5.71
CA THR A 220 -23.20 14.91 -6.12
C THR A 220 -24.22 14.32 -5.16
N ARG A 221 -25.18 13.58 -5.71
CA ARG A 221 -26.26 12.97 -4.95
C ARG A 221 -26.50 11.55 -5.40
N ASP A 222 -26.91 10.68 -4.49
CA ASP A 222 -27.48 9.40 -4.87
C ASP A 222 -28.84 9.66 -5.55
N ALA A 223 -29.01 9.16 -6.77
CA ALA A 223 -30.18 9.46 -7.59
C ALA A 223 -31.50 8.91 -7.01
N ALA A 224 -31.44 7.82 -6.23
CA ALA A 224 -32.62 7.18 -5.68
C ALA A 224 -33.13 7.88 -4.40
N THR A 225 -32.21 8.35 -3.57
CA THR A 225 -32.51 8.94 -2.25
C THR A 225 -32.46 10.47 -2.25
N GLY A 226 -31.77 11.08 -3.22
CA GLY A 226 -31.47 12.51 -3.27
C GLY A 226 -30.46 12.98 -2.22
N ALA A 227 -29.91 12.07 -1.42
CA ALA A 227 -28.92 12.39 -0.40
C ALA A 227 -27.57 12.79 -1.03
N ALA A 228 -26.86 13.75 -0.42
CA ALA A 228 -25.51 14.07 -0.85
C ALA A 228 -24.57 12.87 -0.61
N THR A 229 -23.71 12.56 -1.58
CA THR A 229 -22.77 11.43 -1.47
C THR A 229 -21.40 11.80 -2.02
N GLY A 230 -20.33 11.34 -1.38
CA GLY A 230 -18.98 11.47 -1.92
C GLY A 230 -18.77 10.69 -3.22
N ALA A 231 -17.80 11.14 -4.01
CA ALA A 231 -17.38 10.53 -5.27
C ALA A 231 -15.92 10.86 -5.60
N ARG A 232 -15.34 10.11 -6.54
CA ARG A 232 -14.09 10.42 -7.23
C ARG A 232 -14.38 11.25 -8.49
N ILE A 233 -13.56 12.26 -8.74
CA ILE A 233 -13.69 13.17 -9.87
C ILE A 233 -12.47 13.09 -10.76
N HIS A 234 -12.70 12.91 -12.06
CA HIS A 234 -11.77 13.29 -13.12
C HIS A 234 -12.28 14.60 -13.73
N LEU A 235 -11.41 15.59 -13.90
CA LEU A 235 -11.81 16.90 -14.43
C LEU A 235 -10.80 17.40 -15.46
N THR A 236 -11.30 17.81 -16.63
CA THR A 236 -10.51 18.46 -17.68
C THR A 236 -11.14 19.81 -17.99
N ALA A 237 -10.42 20.91 -17.75
CA ALA A 237 -10.90 22.25 -18.05
C ALA A 237 -10.65 22.65 -19.51
N SER A 238 -11.10 23.85 -19.90
CA SER A 238 -11.07 24.34 -21.28
C SER A 238 -9.67 24.48 -21.90
N ASP A 239 -8.62 24.46 -21.09
CA ASP A 239 -7.22 24.46 -21.54
C ASP A 239 -6.59 23.06 -21.64
N GLY A 240 -7.41 22.00 -21.52
CA GLY A 240 -7.00 20.60 -21.62
C GLY A 240 -6.24 20.08 -20.40
N LYS A 241 -6.34 20.75 -19.25
CA LYS A 241 -5.61 20.38 -18.02
C LYS A 241 -6.56 20.00 -16.89
N PHE A 242 -6.00 19.21 -15.97
CA PHE A 242 -6.63 18.86 -14.71
C PHE A 242 -6.59 20.01 -13.70
N TYR A 243 -7.70 20.21 -13.00
CA TYR A 243 -7.83 21.12 -11.86
C TYR A 243 -8.55 20.38 -10.71
N ALA A 244 -8.11 20.64 -9.49
CA ALA A 244 -8.73 20.16 -8.27
C ALA A 244 -8.95 21.33 -7.30
N PRO A 245 -9.89 21.21 -6.35
CA PRO A 245 -10.00 22.14 -5.23
C PRO A 245 -8.66 22.31 -4.50
N ALA A 246 -8.39 23.51 -4.00
CA ALA A 246 -7.11 23.84 -3.36
C ALA A 246 -6.90 23.15 -2.00
N ASP A 247 -7.96 22.54 -1.47
CA ASP A 247 -8.07 21.80 -0.22
C ASP A 247 -8.29 20.28 -0.44
N ALA A 248 -8.32 19.82 -1.70
CA ALA A 248 -8.47 18.41 -2.04
C ALA A 248 -7.13 17.73 -2.32
N TYR A 249 -7.07 16.42 -2.08
CA TYR A 249 -5.92 15.59 -2.39
C TYR A 249 -5.93 15.30 -3.89
N ALA A 250 -5.31 16.18 -4.67
CA ALA A 250 -5.03 15.94 -6.07
C ALA A 250 -4.00 14.81 -6.21
N ARG A 251 -4.41 13.71 -6.84
CA ARG A 251 -3.58 12.51 -7.04
C ARG A 251 -3.59 12.06 -8.48
N VAL A 252 -2.65 11.17 -8.79
CA VAL A 252 -2.54 10.46 -10.06
C VAL A 252 -2.62 8.97 -9.75
N GLY A 253 -3.57 8.27 -10.37
CA GLY A 253 -3.69 6.82 -10.24
C GLY A 253 -2.45 6.07 -10.76
N GLY A 254 -2.38 4.76 -10.49
CA GLY A 254 -1.34 3.89 -11.05
C GLY A 254 -1.26 3.99 -12.58
N GLN A 255 -2.42 4.06 -13.24
CA GLN A 255 -2.54 4.17 -14.69
C GLN A 255 -2.29 5.57 -15.25
N GLY A 256 -2.09 6.58 -14.39
CA GLY A 256 -1.80 7.95 -14.81
C GLY A 256 -3.00 8.91 -14.83
N ASP A 257 -4.18 8.45 -14.42
CA ASP A 257 -5.38 9.27 -14.43
C ASP A 257 -5.39 10.26 -13.25
N HIS A 258 -5.66 11.54 -13.52
CA HIS A 258 -5.68 12.59 -12.50
C HIS A 258 -7.03 12.65 -11.79
N VAL A 259 -7.02 12.61 -10.46
CA VAL A 259 -8.23 12.48 -9.66
C VAL A 259 -8.18 13.29 -8.37
N PHE A 260 -9.35 13.56 -7.81
CA PHE A 260 -9.52 13.90 -6.40
C PHE A 260 -10.83 13.31 -5.86
N HIS A 261 -10.92 13.15 -4.54
CA HIS A 261 -12.13 12.71 -3.84
C HIS A 261 -12.80 13.89 -3.15
N HIS A 262 -14.11 13.80 -2.94
CA HIS A 262 -14.87 14.80 -2.18
C HIS A 262 -16.03 14.15 -1.41
N THR A 263 -16.63 14.89 -0.49
CA THR A 263 -17.68 14.43 0.45
C THR A 263 -19.12 14.76 -0.01
N GLY A 264 -19.31 15.06 -1.29
CA GLY A 264 -20.63 15.37 -1.87
C GLY A 264 -20.79 16.79 -2.40
N ARG A 265 -19.90 17.72 -2.03
CA ARG A 265 -19.80 19.06 -2.64
C ARG A 265 -18.35 19.49 -2.76
N PHE A 266 -18.04 20.26 -3.80
CA PHE A 266 -16.76 20.94 -3.92
C PHE A 266 -16.87 22.19 -4.80
N THR A 267 -15.89 23.07 -4.71
CA THR A 267 -15.72 24.21 -5.61
C THR A 267 -14.30 24.23 -6.17
N VAL A 268 -14.16 24.55 -7.46
CA VAL A 268 -12.86 24.61 -8.12
C VAL A 268 -12.77 25.84 -9.04
N GLU A 269 -11.65 26.54 -8.99
CA GLU A 269 -11.33 27.64 -9.92
C GLU A 269 -10.78 27.04 -11.23
N VAL A 270 -11.43 27.32 -12.36
CA VAL A 270 -11.04 26.80 -13.68
C VAL A 270 -10.96 27.92 -14.72
N PRO A 271 -10.14 27.78 -15.79
CA PRO A 271 -10.18 28.69 -16.93
C PRO A 271 -11.61 28.82 -17.47
N ALA A 272 -12.01 30.02 -17.86
CA ALA A 272 -13.31 30.21 -18.48
C ALA A 272 -13.41 29.37 -19.76
N GLY A 273 -14.57 28.75 -19.99
CA GLY A 273 -14.82 27.83 -21.10
C GLY A 273 -15.44 26.49 -20.66
N LEU A 274 -15.50 25.56 -21.61
CA LEU A 274 -15.99 24.20 -21.39
C LEU A 274 -15.13 23.43 -20.38
N THR A 275 -15.76 22.86 -19.36
CA THR A 275 -15.13 21.95 -18.41
C THR A 275 -15.87 20.61 -18.42
N GLU A 276 -15.12 19.52 -18.51
CA GLU A 276 -15.63 18.14 -18.58
C GLU A 276 -15.28 17.39 -17.30
N LEU A 277 -16.24 16.61 -16.79
CA LEU A 277 -16.09 15.81 -15.58
C LEU A 277 -16.54 14.37 -15.83
N THR A 278 -15.80 13.41 -15.28
CA THR A 278 -16.26 12.04 -15.06
C THR A 278 -16.38 11.83 -13.55
N VAL A 279 -17.60 11.57 -13.08
CA VAL A 279 -17.91 11.36 -11.65
C VAL A 279 -18.11 9.87 -11.40
N VAL A 280 -17.34 9.30 -10.47
CA VAL A 280 -17.28 7.86 -10.21
C VAL A 280 -17.52 7.58 -8.72
N LYS A 281 -18.41 6.64 -8.41
CA LYS A 281 -18.67 6.17 -7.04
C LYS A 281 -18.55 4.64 -7.00
N GLY A 282 -17.32 4.15 -6.94
CA GLY A 282 -17.04 2.71 -6.88
C GLY A 282 -17.49 1.91 -8.10
N PHE A 283 -17.79 0.63 -7.88
CA PHE A 283 -18.18 -0.34 -8.91
C PHE A 283 -19.69 -0.56 -8.99
N GLU A 284 -20.42 -0.09 -7.98
CA GLU A 284 -21.87 -0.30 -7.83
C GLU A 284 -22.71 0.84 -8.42
N TYR A 285 -22.08 1.87 -8.97
CA TYR A 285 -22.74 3.01 -9.63
C TYR A 285 -22.23 3.17 -11.05
N TRP A 286 -23.12 3.61 -11.94
CA TRP A 286 -22.71 4.05 -13.27
C TRP A 286 -21.88 5.33 -13.16
N PRO A 287 -20.71 5.42 -13.83
CA PRO A 287 -20.01 6.67 -14.01
C PRO A 287 -20.88 7.67 -14.76
N GLU A 288 -20.88 8.93 -14.32
CA GLU A 288 -21.61 10.00 -14.97
C GLU A 288 -20.61 10.96 -15.65
N GLU A 289 -20.78 11.16 -16.95
CA GLU A 289 -19.98 12.09 -17.75
C GLU A 289 -20.79 13.36 -18.03
N VAL A 290 -20.24 14.51 -17.66
CA VAL A 290 -20.95 15.80 -17.72
C VAL A 290 -20.03 16.90 -18.21
N SER A 291 -20.58 17.85 -18.94
CA SER A 291 -19.87 19.04 -19.42
C SER A 291 -20.60 20.30 -19.00
N VAL A 292 -19.85 21.33 -18.60
CA VAL A 292 -20.37 22.60 -18.10
C VAL A 292 -19.56 23.77 -18.64
N GLU A 293 -20.24 24.80 -19.11
CA GLU A 293 -19.60 26.04 -19.57
C GLU A 293 -19.39 26.99 -18.38
N VAL A 294 -18.15 27.37 -18.11
CA VAL A 294 -17.80 28.27 -16.99
C VAL A 294 -17.46 29.67 -17.52
N GLY A 295 -18.30 30.65 -17.20
CA GLY A 295 -18.08 32.05 -17.61
C GLY A 295 -16.96 32.76 -16.83
N PRO A 296 -16.30 33.78 -17.42
CA PRO A 296 -15.26 34.55 -16.73
C PRO A 296 -15.84 35.33 -15.55
N GLY A 297 -15.28 35.12 -14.35
CA GLY A 297 -15.73 35.71 -13.09
C GLY A 297 -17.08 35.17 -12.59
N ALA A 298 -17.70 34.22 -13.29
CA ALA A 298 -18.97 33.62 -12.92
C ALA A 298 -18.78 32.39 -12.03
N VAL A 299 -19.86 32.02 -11.33
CA VAL A 299 -19.99 30.72 -10.66
C VAL A 299 -20.95 29.88 -11.49
N ALA A 300 -20.48 28.76 -12.02
CA ALA A 300 -21.33 27.75 -12.63
C ALA A 300 -21.71 26.70 -11.57
N GLU A 301 -22.99 26.38 -11.45
CA GLU A 301 -23.48 25.35 -10.53
C GLU A 301 -23.87 24.09 -11.30
N LEU A 302 -23.44 22.94 -10.78
CA LEU A 302 -23.72 21.62 -11.34
C LEU A 302 -24.19 20.69 -10.22
N THR A 303 -25.29 19.98 -10.43
CA THR A 303 -25.69 18.83 -9.61
C THR A 303 -25.63 17.58 -10.47
N VAL A 304 -24.95 16.54 -9.98
CA VAL A 304 -24.81 15.24 -10.65
C VAL A 304 -25.50 14.17 -9.81
N ASP A 305 -26.51 13.52 -10.40
CA ASP A 305 -27.24 12.43 -9.75
C ASP A 305 -26.60 11.08 -10.17
N LEU A 306 -26.03 10.37 -9.19
CA LEU A 306 -25.33 9.11 -9.40
C LEU A 306 -26.30 7.94 -9.33
N ARG A 307 -26.38 7.17 -10.42
CA ARG A 307 -27.31 6.04 -10.55
C ARG A 307 -26.63 4.75 -10.13
N ARG A 308 -27.17 4.12 -9.07
CA ARG A 308 -26.74 2.80 -8.61
C ARG A 308 -27.08 1.73 -9.65
N MET A 309 -26.09 0.91 -10.01
CA MET A 309 -26.19 -0.27 -10.87
C MET A 309 -26.73 -1.47 -10.08
N THR A 310 -26.16 -1.74 -8.91
CA THR A 310 -26.59 -2.81 -8.00
C THR A 310 -26.30 -2.41 -6.55
N ASP A 311 -26.97 -3.06 -5.59
CA ASP A 311 -26.70 -2.94 -4.16
C ASP A 311 -26.20 -4.30 -3.66
N MET A 312 -24.87 -4.44 -3.51
CA MET A 312 -24.25 -5.69 -3.08
C MET A 312 -24.43 -5.90 -1.58
N ALA A 313 -24.44 -4.84 -0.78
CA ALA A 313 -24.71 -4.89 0.66
C ALA A 313 -26.11 -5.47 0.94
N ALA A 314 -27.13 -5.07 0.16
CA ALA A 314 -28.47 -5.65 0.24
C ALA A 314 -28.53 -7.15 -0.10
N LYS A 315 -27.54 -7.65 -0.85
CA LYS A 315 -27.35 -9.08 -1.16
C LYS A 315 -26.44 -9.79 -0.15
N GLY A 316 -25.99 -9.11 0.91
CA GLY A 316 -25.11 -9.67 1.95
C GLY A 316 -23.62 -9.65 1.62
N TRP A 317 -23.22 -8.97 0.53
CA TRP A 317 -21.83 -8.82 0.10
C TRP A 317 -21.29 -7.44 0.50
N TYR A 318 -20.16 -7.43 1.20
CA TYR A 318 -19.49 -6.21 1.62
C TYR A 318 -18.07 -6.17 1.04
N SER A 319 -17.75 -5.05 0.39
CA SER A 319 -16.49 -4.82 -0.29
C SER A 319 -15.41 -4.32 0.67
N GLY A 320 -14.17 -4.71 0.41
CA GLY A 320 -13.03 -4.10 1.08
C GLY A 320 -11.72 -4.31 0.36
N SER A 321 -10.82 -3.36 0.50
CA SER A 321 -9.42 -3.52 0.11
C SER A 321 -8.66 -4.20 1.23
N THR A 322 -7.94 -5.27 0.91
CA THR A 322 -7.03 -5.91 1.86
C THR A 322 -5.68 -5.19 2.01
N HIS A 323 -5.41 -4.15 1.21
CA HIS A 323 -4.08 -3.55 1.16
C HIS A 323 -4.09 -2.06 0.83
N VAL A 324 -3.99 -1.28 1.90
CA VAL A 324 -3.87 0.17 1.86
C VAL A 324 -2.78 0.62 2.82
N HIS A 325 -2.05 1.66 2.42
CA HIS A 325 -1.13 2.42 3.26
C HIS A 325 -1.57 3.89 3.29
N MET A 326 -1.72 4.43 4.47
CA MET A 326 -2.11 5.79 4.72
C MET A 326 -0.91 6.71 4.54
N ASN A 327 0.17 6.49 5.29
CA ASN A 327 1.42 7.24 5.18
C ASN A 327 2.61 6.33 4.84
N TYR A 328 3.26 6.58 3.68
CA TYR A 328 4.42 5.81 3.25
C TYR A 328 5.48 6.67 2.55
N GLY A 329 5.93 7.74 3.20
CA GLY A 329 6.99 8.65 2.69
C GLY A 329 6.55 9.60 1.57
N GLY A 330 5.25 9.85 1.42
CA GLY A 330 4.68 10.78 0.45
C GLY A 330 4.84 12.26 0.79
N ASN A 331 4.44 13.14 -0.14
CA ASN A 331 4.49 14.59 0.06
C ASN A 331 3.25 15.10 0.81
N LEU A 332 2.15 14.36 0.73
CA LEU A 332 0.96 14.61 1.52
C LEU A 332 1.17 13.99 2.90
N HIS A 333 0.37 14.42 3.87
CA HIS A 333 0.15 13.69 5.11
C HIS A 333 -1.29 13.18 5.09
N ASN A 334 -1.55 12.00 5.63
CA ASN A 334 -2.89 11.43 5.58
C ASN A 334 -3.33 10.99 6.98
N THR A 335 -4.64 10.96 7.20
CA THR A 335 -5.26 10.55 8.46
C THR A 335 -6.30 9.46 8.21
N LEU A 336 -6.67 8.71 9.25
CA LEU A 336 -7.64 7.63 9.12
C LEU A 336 -9.00 8.18 8.70
N GLU A 337 -9.39 9.37 9.16
CA GLU A 337 -10.65 10.03 8.78
C GLU A 337 -10.66 10.38 7.28
N ASN A 338 -9.53 10.87 6.75
CA ASN A 338 -9.43 11.14 5.33
C ASN A 338 -9.39 9.84 4.51
N LEU A 339 -8.80 8.76 5.05
CA LEU A 339 -8.86 7.45 4.43
C LEU A 339 -10.29 6.89 4.38
N VAL A 340 -11.07 7.02 5.46
CA VAL A 340 -12.52 6.70 5.47
C VAL A 340 -13.26 7.53 4.43
N MET A 341 -12.98 8.83 4.34
CA MET A 341 -13.60 9.70 3.34
C MET A 341 -13.33 9.21 1.91
N MET A 342 -12.09 8.84 1.59
CA MET A 342 -11.74 8.27 0.29
C MET A 342 -12.46 6.95 0.03
N SER A 343 -12.53 6.06 1.04
CA SER A 343 -13.28 4.79 0.95
C SER A 343 -14.76 5.03 0.68
N ALA A 344 -15.39 5.99 1.37
CA ALA A 344 -16.79 6.35 1.19
C ALA A 344 -17.08 6.94 -0.21
N ALA A 345 -16.17 7.77 -0.71
CA ALA A 345 -16.24 8.33 -2.06
C ALA A 345 -16.08 7.24 -3.15
N GLU A 346 -15.42 6.13 -2.82
CA GLU A 346 -15.28 4.97 -3.69
C GLU A 346 -16.35 3.88 -3.40
N ASP A 347 -17.33 4.12 -2.53
CA ASP A 347 -18.36 3.13 -2.17
C ASP A 347 -17.75 1.80 -1.69
N GLN A 348 -16.73 1.88 -0.83
CA GLN A 348 -16.07 0.71 -0.25
C GLN A 348 -16.40 0.62 1.25
N ASP A 349 -16.85 -0.57 1.70
CA ASP A 349 -17.39 -0.79 3.05
C ASP A 349 -16.31 -0.98 4.11
N VAL A 350 -15.23 -1.70 3.79
CA VAL A 350 -14.12 -1.99 4.72
C VAL A 350 -12.80 -1.52 4.11
N VAL A 351 -12.05 -0.67 4.81
CA VAL A 351 -10.67 -0.31 4.44
C VAL A 351 -9.69 -0.90 5.44
N ASN A 352 -8.81 -1.76 4.95
CA ASN A 352 -7.81 -2.42 5.78
C ASN A 352 -6.45 -1.71 5.60
N GLU A 353 -6.15 -0.82 6.54
CA GLU A 353 -4.91 -0.05 6.61
C GLU A 353 -3.78 -0.90 7.19
N GLN A 354 -2.63 -0.93 6.53
CA GLN A 354 -1.49 -1.74 6.94
C GLN A 354 -0.33 -0.89 7.45
N VAL A 355 -0.02 -1.04 8.74
CA VAL A 355 1.23 -0.52 9.30
C VAL A 355 2.39 -1.23 8.64
N ALA A 356 3.31 -0.47 8.05
CA ALA A 356 4.39 -1.02 7.25
C ALA A 356 5.72 -0.29 7.46
N ASN A 357 6.81 -1.00 7.22
CA ASN A 357 8.13 -0.39 7.23
C ASN A 357 8.45 0.26 5.87
N LYS A 358 8.87 1.53 5.90
CA LYS A 358 9.61 2.20 4.81
C LYS A 358 11.07 2.32 5.25
N ASP A 359 11.92 1.44 4.71
CA ASP A 359 13.29 1.27 5.20
C ASP A 359 13.26 0.90 6.69
N ASN A 360 13.97 1.64 7.56
CA ASN A 360 13.97 1.44 9.01
C ASN A 360 12.86 2.20 9.77
N ARG A 361 11.93 2.84 9.06
CA ARG A 361 10.81 3.60 9.65
C ARG A 361 9.55 2.76 9.61
N ILE A 362 8.83 2.65 10.72
CA ILE A 362 7.53 2.01 10.83
C ILE A 362 6.49 3.12 10.90
N LEU A 363 5.86 3.41 9.76
CA LEU A 363 4.86 4.46 9.68
C LEU A 363 3.52 3.93 10.19
N ASP A 364 2.74 4.81 10.81
CA ASP A 364 1.37 4.55 11.28
C ASP A 364 1.21 3.53 12.43
N TYR A 365 2.32 3.04 13.01
CA TYR A 365 2.28 2.08 14.12
C TYR A 365 1.47 2.54 15.33
N GLN A 366 1.41 3.86 15.57
CA GLN A 366 0.66 4.47 16.66
C GLN A 366 -0.87 4.33 16.52
N PHE A 367 -1.36 3.95 15.34
CA PHE A 367 -2.78 3.74 15.05
C PHE A 367 -3.25 2.30 15.29
N PHE A 368 -2.34 1.37 15.60
CA PHE A 368 -2.75 0.04 16.01
C PHE A 368 -3.42 0.10 17.39
N VAL A 369 -4.64 -0.44 17.48
CA VAL A 369 -5.42 -0.51 18.72
C VAL A 369 -5.54 -1.98 19.15
N PRO A 370 -4.99 -2.37 20.31
CA PRO A 370 -5.18 -3.71 20.85
C PRO A 370 -6.67 -4.03 21.08
N GLY A 371 -7.02 -5.31 20.96
CA GLY A 371 -8.37 -5.85 21.09
C GLY A 371 -8.84 -6.61 19.85
N GLY A 372 -8.19 -6.37 18.70
CA GLY A 372 -8.49 -7.06 17.44
C GLY A 372 -9.82 -6.66 16.81
N GLY A 373 -10.42 -5.55 17.25
CA GLY A 373 -11.66 -4.98 16.70
C GLY A 373 -11.40 -3.90 15.64
N PRO A 374 -12.47 -3.34 15.03
CA PRO A 374 -12.34 -2.20 14.13
C PRO A 374 -11.79 -0.98 14.86
N HIS A 375 -11.07 -0.12 14.15
CA HIS A 375 -10.52 1.11 14.70
C HIS A 375 -11.65 2.09 15.08
N PRO A 376 -11.52 2.90 16.15
CA PRO A 376 -12.52 3.91 16.53
C PRO A 376 -12.86 4.98 15.47
N ALA A 377 -12.07 5.08 14.41
CA ALA A 377 -12.33 5.95 13.26
C ALA A 377 -13.41 5.39 12.31
N SER A 378 -13.84 4.14 12.52
CA SER A 378 -14.94 3.52 11.78
C SER A 378 -16.25 4.26 12.01
N THR A 379 -17.12 4.25 10.99
CA THR A 379 -18.52 4.70 11.06
C THR A 379 -19.46 3.49 10.95
N PRO A 380 -20.78 3.65 11.18
CA PRO A 380 -21.73 2.55 10.96
C PRO A 380 -21.76 2.04 9.51
N GLU A 381 -21.40 2.88 8.54
CA GLU A 381 -21.41 2.57 7.11
C GLU A 381 -20.03 2.18 6.56
N HIS A 382 -18.93 2.49 7.26
CA HIS A 382 -17.57 2.23 6.79
C HIS A 382 -16.66 1.78 7.94
N LEU A 383 -16.05 0.61 7.80
CA LEU A 383 -15.10 0.08 8.78
C LEU A 383 -13.66 0.38 8.38
N VAL A 384 -12.85 0.77 9.35
CA VAL A 384 -11.39 0.81 9.22
C VAL A 384 -10.77 -0.21 10.13
N VAL A 385 -9.88 -1.03 9.58
CA VAL A 385 -9.10 -2.01 10.35
C VAL A 385 -7.64 -1.66 10.18
N VAL A 386 -6.93 -1.45 11.29
CA VAL A 386 -5.48 -1.21 11.27
C VAL A 386 -4.78 -2.53 11.57
N GLY A 387 -4.07 -3.06 10.57
CA GLY A 387 -3.25 -4.27 10.66
C GLY A 387 -1.80 -4.00 10.31
N GLN A 388 -1.13 -5.01 9.78
CA GLN A 388 0.29 -4.95 9.47
C GLN A 388 0.59 -5.53 8.09
N GLU A 389 1.43 -4.84 7.32
CA GLU A 389 2.19 -5.46 6.23
C GLU A 389 3.54 -5.91 6.79
N TYR A 390 3.81 -7.21 6.78
CA TYR A 390 5.13 -7.77 7.10
C TYR A 390 5.89 -8.03 5.80
N ARG A 391 7.10 -7.48 5.68
CA ARG A 391 7.72 -7.20 4.35
C ARG A 391 9.10 -7.83 4.15
N PRO A 392 9.27 -9.17 4.23
CA PRO A 392 10.55 -9.81 3.97
C PRO A 392 10.85 -9.83 2.46
N PRO A 393 12.02 -9.34 2.01
CA PRO A 393 12.36 -9.29 0.59
C PRO A 393 12.50 -10.69 -0.06
N PHE A 394 12.79 -11.72 0.75
CA PHE A 394 12.97 -13.09 0.25
C PHE A 394 11.62 -13.80 0.01
N TYR A 395 10.85 -14.06 1.08
CA TYR A 395 9.65 -14.90 1.02
C TYR A 395 8.44 -14.25 0.36
N GLY A 396 8.36 -12.92 0.38
CA GLY A 396 7.18 -12.18 -0.04
C GLY A 396 6.48 -11.48 1.11
N HIS A 397 5.84 -10.36 0.80
CA HIS A 397 5.12 -9.59 1.80
C HIS A 397 3.77 -10.23 2.11
N VAL A 398 3.27 -9.93 3.30
CA VAL A 398 2.02 -10.50 3.80
C VAL A 398 1.23 -9.47 4.61
N PHE A 399 -0.10 -9.57 4.59
CA PHE A 399 -0.95 -8.83 5.52
C PHE A 399 -1.25 -9.64 6.79
N MET A 400 -1.55 -8.93 7.88
CA MET A 400 -2.02 -9.50 9.15
C MET A 400 -3.08 -8.58 9.76
N PHE A 401 -4.32 -9.04 9.87
CA PHE A 401 -5.44 -8.28 10.45
C PHE A 401 -6.13 -9.02 11.58
N GLY A 402 -6.67 -8.32 12.58
CA GLY A 402 -7.35 -8.92 13.73
C GLY A 402 -6.42 -9.40 14.84
N MET A 403 -5.16 -8.96 14.84
CA MET A 403 -4.24 -9.18 15.97
C MET A 403 -4.76 -8.48 17.23
N ARG A 404 -4.81 -9.20 18.36
CA ARG A 404 -5.44 -8.72 19.59
C ARG A 404 -4.51 -7.96 20.53
N ASP A 405 -3.20 -8.20 20.49
CA ASP A 405 -2.30 -7.68 21.53
C ASP A 405 -1.26 -6.71 20.96
N HIS A 406 -0.51 -7.11 19.93
CA HIS A 406 0.59 -6.32 19.39
C HIS A 406 0.88 -6.63 17.92
N LEU A 407 1.46 -5.66 17.21
CA LEU A 407 2.08 -5.84 15.90
C LEU A 407 3.30 -6.76 16.00
N ILE A 408 3.55 -7.59 14.99
CA ILE A 408 4.65 -8.55 15.00
C ILE A 408 5.97 -7.84 14.65
N SER A 409 6.93 -7.91 15.57
CA SER A 409 8.29 -7.38 15.40
C SER A 409 9.32 -8.52 15.23
N PRO A 410 10.37 -8.34 14.41
CA PRO A 410 10.60 -7.20 13.51
C PRO A 410 9.59 -7.17 12.34
N PHE A 411 9.45 -6.02 11.67
CA PHE A 411 8.52 -5.83 10.55
C PHE A 411 9.00 -6.42 9.21
N THR A 412 10.23 -6.94 9.19
CA THR A 412 10.83 -7.65 8.06
C THR A 412 11.96 -8.55 8.57
N MET A 413 12.35 -9.55 7.78
CA MET A 413 13.52 -10.41 7.96
C MET A 413 14.13 -10.72 6.58
N GLY A 414 15.40 -11.10 6.53
CA GLY A 414 16.12 -11.35 5.28
C GLY A 414 16.65 -10.08 4.61
N TYR A 415 16.86 -8.99 5.36
CA TYR A 415 17.34 -7.72 4.80
C TYR A 415 18.88 -7.66 4.81
N GLU A 416 19.49 -7.71 3.62
CA GLU A 416 20.95 -7.82 3.41
C GLU A 416 21.74 -6.72 4.16
N GLY A 417 22.86 -7.10 4.76
CA GLY A 417 23.75 -6.17 5.47
C GLY A 417 23.19 -5.60 6.77
N THR A 418 22.17 -6.22 7.38
CA THR A 418 21.55 -5.77 8.64
C THR A 418 21.54 -6.87 9.70
N ALA A 419 21.20 -6.50 10.96
CA ALA A 419 21.07 -7.47 12.06
C ALA A 419 19.92 -8.49 11.88
N ILE A 420 19.05 -8.26 10.89
CA ILE A 420 17.89 -9.10 10.53
C ILE A 420 18.07 -9.77 9.16
N GLU A 421 19.31 -9.93 8.70
CA GLU A 421 19.66 -10.52 7.40
C GLU A 421 19.37 -12.03 7.27
N SER A 422 19.16 -12.74 8.39
CA SER A 422 18.76 -14.16 8.35
C SER A 422 17.39 -14.33 7.71
N LEU A 423 17.21 -15.41 6.94
CA LEU A 423 15.89 -15.82 6.45
C LEU A 423 15.03 -16.46 7.56
N TYR A 424 15.58 -16.67 8.76
CA TYR A 424 14.81 -17.05 9.94
C TYR A 424 14.48 -15.83 10.80
N PRO A 425 13.25 -15.67 11.30
CA PRO A 425 12.06 -16.51 11.04
C PRO A 425 11.48 -16.37 9.62
N SER A 426 10.87 -17.45 9.12
CA SER A 426 10.17 -17.46 7.83
C SER A 426 8.76 -16.84 7.92
N ASN A 427 8.08 -16.64 6.79
CA ASN A 427 6.67 -16.23 6.80
C ASN A 427 5.78 -17.22 7.58
N THR A 428 6.05 -18.52 7.47
CA THR A 428 5.34 -19.57 8.23
C THR A 428 5.41 -19.32 9.73
N ASP A 429 6.58 -18.95 10.25
CA ASP A 429 6.74 -18.64 11.67
C ASP A 429 5.97 -17.38 12.07
N MET A 430 5.95 -16.37 11.20
CA MET A 430 5.27 -15.09 11.45
C MET A 430 3.75 -15.22 11.36
N PHE A 431 3.23 -16.00 10.41
CA PHE A 431 1.82 -16.37 10.34
C PHE A 431 1.36 -17.11 11.59
N ARG A 432 2.13 -18.10 12.06
CA ARG A 432 1.79 -18.81 13.30
C ARG A 432 1.71 -17.86 14.51
N LYS A 433 2.59 -16.86 14.60
CA LYS A 433 2.56 -15.84 15.67
C LYS A 433 1.34 -14.92 15.55
N ALA A 434 1.02 -14.45 14.35
CA ALA A 434 -0.14 -13.59 14.11
C ALA A 434 -1.45 -14.34 14.36
N LYS A 435 -1.59 -15.57 13.87
CA LYS A 435 -2.76 -16.43 14.10
C LYS A 435 -2.95 -16.78 15.57
N ALA A 436 -1.88 -16.94 16.34
CA ALA A 436 -1.98 -17.11 17.79
C ALA A 436 -2.63 -15.91 18.50
N GLN A 437 -2.58 -14.71 17.89
CA GLN A 437 -3.33 -13.54 18.35
C GLN A 437 -4.76 -13.47 17.81
N GLY A 438 -5.13 -14.29 16.83
CA GLY A 438 -6.43 -14.27 16.15
C GLY A 438 -6.42 -13.69 14.75
N ALA A 439 -5.24 -13.45 14.17
CA ALA A 439 -5.16 -12.77 12.89
C ALA A 439 -5.65 -13.62 11.70
N THR A 440 -6.26 -12.95 10.73
CA THR A 440 -6.37 -13.41 9.34
C THR A 440 -5.13 -12.97 8.58
N VAL A 441 -4.50 -13.88 7.84
CA VAL A 441 -3.20 -13.64 7.20
C VAL A 441 -3.15 -14.12 5.75
N ALA A 442 -2.44 -13.37 4.89
CA ALA A 442 -2.29 -13.73 3.49
C ALA A 442 -1.06 -13.10 2.85
N TYR A 443 -0.62 -13.67 1.73
CA TYR A 443 0.36 -13.03 0.85
C TYR A 443 -0.24 -11.85 0.09
N VAL A 444 0.47 -10.73 0.05
CA VAL A 444 0.04 -9.50 -0.65
C VAL A 444 0.84 -9.25 -1.92
N HIS A 445 0.24 -8.52 -2.89
CA HIS A 445 0.80 -8.23 -4.23
C HIS A 445 1.63 -9.39 -4.81
N ALA A 446 1.11 -10.61 -4.65
CA ALA A 446 1.93 -11.82 -4.70
C ALA A 446 2.48 -12.07 -6.10
N PHE A 447 1.66 -11.87 -7.13
CA PHE A 447 2.01 -12.15 -8.51
C PHE A 447 1.42 -11.09 -9.44
N GLY A 448 2.22 -10.62 -10.40
CA GLY A 448 1.80 -9.71 -11.46
C GLY A 448 2.16 -10.26 -12.83
N GLY A 449 1.54 -9.71 -13.87
CA GLY A 449 1.75 -10.11 -15.26
C GLY A 449 1.01 -11.40 -15.66
N GLU A 450 1.46 -11.99 -16.76
CA GLU A 450 0.70 -13.01 -17.50
C GLU A 450 1.39 -14.39 -17.54
N ALA A 451 2.64 -14.48 -17.10
CA ALA A 451 3.44 -15.70 -17.16
C ALA A 451 3.41 -16.48 -15.84
N ASP A 452 3.69 -17.78 -15.93
CA ASP A 452 3.85 -18.64 -14.76
C ASP A 452 5.04 -18.16 -13.89
N PRO A 453 4.84 -17.82 -12.61
CA PRO A 453 5.94 -17.40 -11.74
C PRO A 453 7.04 -18.45 -11.57
N LEU A 454 6.73 -19.74 -11.80
CA LEU A 454 7.69 -20.85 -11.71
C LEU A 454 8.77 -20.78 -12.80
N ASP A 455 8.48 -20.16 -13.95
CA ASP A 455 9.45 -19.93 -15.03
C ASP A 455 10.46 -18.81 -14.69
N GLY A 456 10.22 -18.07 -13.59
CA GLY A 456 11.05 -16.96 -13.14
C GLY A 456 11.69 -17.16 -11.78
N ASN A 457 11.50 -16.17 -10.90
CA ASN A 457 12.02 -16.14 -9.54
C ASN A 457 10.92 -16.38 -8.48
N LEU A 458 9.84 -17.07 -8.84
CA LEU A 458 8.67 -17.34 -7.99
C LEU A 458 7.86 -16.09 -7.60
N GLY A 459 8.13 -14.92 -8.18
CA GLY A 459 7.32 -13.71 -7.96
C GLY A 459 7.44 -13.09 -6.56
N GLY A 460 6.42 -12.32 -6.18
CA GLY A 460 6.29 -11.67 -4.89
C GLY A 460 5.99 -12.67 -3.77
N GLY A 461 5.02 -13.57 -3.96
CA GLY A 461 4.60 -14.57 -2.97
C GLY A 461 5.40 -15.87 -2.96
N LYS A 462 6.73 -15.81 -2.91
CA LYS A 462 7.59 -17.01 -3.07
C LYS A 462 7.34 -18.11 -2.05
N GLY A 463 6.98 -17.77 -0.81
CA GLY A 463 6.68 -18.76 0.23
C GLY A 463 5.26 -19.34 0.16
N PHE A 464 4.40 -18.85 -0.73
CA PHE A 464 2.98 -19.19 -0.76
C PHE A 464 2.67 -20.69 -0.80
N LEU A 465 3.32 -21.47 -1.68
CA LEU A 465 3.05 -22.91 -1.77
C LEU A 465 3.56 -23.70 -0.56
N VAL A 466 4.53 -23.17 0.20
CA VAL A 466 4.89 -23.75 1.51
C VAL A 466 3.74 -23.53 2.49
N ASP A 467 3.30 -22.28 2.64
CA ASP A 467 2.27 -21.94 3.63
C ASP A 467 0.87 -22.45 3.29
N ALA A 468 0.55 -22.63 2.00
CA ALA A 468 -0.67 -23.29 1.56
C ALA A 468 -0.68 -24.77 1.94
N ALA A 469 0.43 -25.49 1.76
CA ALA A 469 0.55 -26.90 2.15
C ALA A 469 0.52 -27.07 3.67
N LEU A 470 1.16 -26.17 4.42
CA LEU A 470 1.19 -26.21 5.88
C LEU A 470 -0.09 -25.67 6.55
N GLY A 471 -1.04 -25.14 5.78
CA GLY A 471 -2.28 -24.55 6.29
C GLY A 471 -2.07 -23.28 7.14
N THR A 472 -0.97 -22.57 6.92
CA THR A 472 -0.61 -21.37 7.70
C THR A 472 -1.15 -20.09 7.08
N THR A 473 -1.28 -19.99 5.76
CA THR A 473 -1.90 -18.82 5.09
C THR A 473 -3.42 -19.02 4.94
N ASP A 474 -4.20 -17.94 5.10
CA ASP A 474 -5.64 -17.95 4.84
C ASP A 474 -5.98 -17.49 3.41
N GLY A 475 -5.08 -16.74 2.77
CA GLY A 475 -5.33 -16.25 1.42
C GLY A 475 -4.10 -15.79 0.65
N ILE A 476 -4.39 -15.15 -0.49
CA ILE A 476 -3.42 -14.56 -1.41
C ILE A 476 -4.07 -13.43 -2.23
N GLU A 477 -3.33 -12.35 -2.46
CA GLU A 477 -3.86 -11.09 -3.01
C GLU A 477 -3.52 -10.84 -4.48
N TRP A 478 -4.47 -10.24 -5.19
CA TRP A 478 -4.30 -9.50 -6.44
C TRP A 478 -4.31 -7.99 -6.17
N SER A 479 -3.27 -7.30 -6.62
CA SER A 479 -3.17 -5.82 -6.51
C SER A 479 -3.35 -5.09 -7.84
N ASP A 480 -3.42 -5.84 -8.94
CA ASP A 480 -3.86 -5.38 -10.26
C ASP A 480 -4.44 -6.57 -11.02
N ALA A 481 -5.05 -6.31 -12.17
CA ALA A 481 -5.45 -7.35 -13.09
C ALA A 481 -4.22 -8.08 -13.65
N ALA A 482 -4.21 -9.41 -13.45
CA ALA A 482 -3.10 -10.27 -13.82
C ALA A 482 -3.55 -11.73 -13.93
N ARG A 483 -2.85 -12.53 -14.74
CA ARG A 483 -3.11 -13.98 -14.85
C ARG A 483 -2.07 -14.87 -14.17
N ALA A 484 -0.89 -14.33 -13.87
CA ALA A 484 0.21 -15.07 -13.22
C ALA A 484 -0.20 -15.73 -11.89
N GLY A 485 -1.08 -15.09 -11.11
CA GLY A 485 -1.53 -15.63 -9.82
C GLY A 485 -2.37 -16.90 -9.91
N PHE A 486 -3.02 -17.16 -11.05
CA PHE A 486 -3.86 -18.35 -11.20
C PHE A 486 -3.04 -19.64 -11.23
N PHE A 487 -1.80 -19.64 -11.71
CA PHE A 487 -0.96 -20.85 -11.77
C PHE A 487 -0.74 -21.49 -10.37
N PRO A 488 -0.14 -20.79 -9.39
CA PRO A 488 0.06 -21.36 -8.06
C PRO A 488 -1.25 -21.51 -7.28
N VAL A 489 -2.24 -20.64 -7.47
CA VAL A 489 -3.54 -20.75 -6.78
C VAL A 489 -4.32 -21.96 -7.26
N TYR A 490 -4.35 -22.23 -8.57
CA TYR A 490 -4.98 -23.45 -9.09
C TYR A 490 -4.22 -24.69 -8.66
N ALA A 491 -2.89 -24.65 -8.57
CA ALA A 491 -2.12 -25.77 -8.04
C ALA A 491 -2.49 -26.08 -6.56
N ALA A 492 -2.77 -25.05 -5.76
CA ALA A 492 -3.27 -25.23 -4.40
C ALA A 492 -4.71 -25.79 -4.39
N TRP A 493 -5.63 -25.17 -5.14
CA TRP A 493 -7.03 -25.57 -5.17
C TRP A 493 -7.26 -26.97 -5.76
N ASN A 494 -6.53 -27.34 -6.81
CA ASN A 494 -6.56 -28.68 -7.41
C ASN A 494 -6.12 -29.78 -6.45
N ASN A 495 -5.42 -29.41 -5.37
CA ASN A 495 -4.98 -30.30 -4.30
C ASN A 495 -5.79 -30.18 -3.01
N GLY A 496 -6.93 -29.49 -3.07
CA GLY A 496 -7.85 -29.34 -1.95
C GLY A 496 -7.35 -28.38 -0.86
N LEU A 497 -6.27 -27.63 -1.13
CA LEU A 497 -5.73 -26.64 -0.20
C LEU A 497 -6.61 -25.38 -0.27
N ARG A 498 -7.38 -25.14 0.79
CA ARG A 498 -8.38 -24.07 0.85
C ARG A 498 -7.72 -22.75 1.23
N VAL A 499 -7.31 -22.00 0.21
CA VAL A 499 -6.78 -20.63 0.33
C VAL A 499 -7.69 -19.67 -0.43
N THR A 500 -7.97 -18.51 0.15
CA THR A 500 -8.86 -17.52 -0.45
C THR A 500 -8.08 -16.53 -1.31
N ALA A 501 -8.49 -16.36 -2.57
CA ALA A 501 -8.04 -15.24 -3.37
C ALA A 501 -8.73 -13.94 -2.91
N THR A 502 -7.94 -12.89 -2.75
CA THR A 502 -8.34 -11.57 -2.24
C THR A 502 -7.86 -10.47 -3.18
N GLY A 503 -8.48 -9.30 -3.10
CA GLY A 503 -8.12 -8.09 -3.82
C GLY A 503 -7.76 -6.96 -2.86
N GLY A 504 -6.61 -6.34 -3.12
CA GLY A 504 -6.09 -5.19 -2.38
C GLY A 504 -4.99 -4.49 -3.18
N GLU A 505 -5.17 -3.20 -3.43
CA GLU A 505 -4.45 -2.48 -4.49
C GLU A 505 -3.07 -1.94 -4.13
N ASP A 506 -2.60 -2.12 -2.89
CA ASP A 506 -1.36 -1.51 -2.38
C ASP A 506 -1.35 0.02 -2.58
N SER A 507 -2.49 0.66 -2.25
CA SER A 507 -2.64 2.10 -2.42
C SER A 507 -1.83 2.83 -1.35
N ILE A 508 -0.99 3.77 -1.76
CA ILE A 508 -0.22 4.61 -0.86
C ILE A 508 -0.78 6.01 -0.92
N SER A 509 -1.69 6.30 0.01
CA SER A 509 -2.61 7.42 -0.14
C SER A 509 -1.98 8.78 0.06
N ASN A 510 -0.82 8.88 0.72
CA ASN A 510 -0.08 10.12 0.86
C ASN A 510 0.93 10.41 -0.27
N LEU A 511 1.11 9.49 -1.22
CA LEU A 511 1.88 9.75 -2.44
C LEU A 511 1.01 10.49 -3.47
N HIS A 512 1.64 11.40 -4.21
CA HIS A 512 0.95 12.10 -5.30
C HIS A 512 0.59 11.16 -6.46
N ARG A 513 1.39 10.10 -6.67
CA ARG A 513 1.10 9.04 -7.64
C ARG A 513 1.20 7.67 -6.98
N SER A 514 0.09 6.95 -6.95
CA SER A 514 -0.04 5.58 -6.45
C SER A 514 -1.40 5.02 -6.90
N LYS A 515 -1.66 3.73 -6.68
CA LYS A 515 -3.00 3.16 -6.87
C LYS A 515 -4.02 3.91 -6.02
N ILE A 516 -5.22 4.09 -6.58
CA ILE A 516 -6.33 4.74 -5.88
C ILE A 516 -6.98 3.74 -4.90
N VAL A 517 -7.30 4.22 -3.69
CA VAL A 517 -8.05 3.44 -2.68
C VAL A 517 -9.25 2.73 -3.31
N GLY A 518 -9.34 1.42 -3.11
CA GLY A 518 -10.47 0.62 -3.59
C GLY A 518 -10.48 0.32 -5.08
N SER A 519 -9.36 0.48 -5.79
CA SER A 519 -9.25 0.09 -7.21
C SER A 519 -9.22 -1.42 -7.42
N VAL A 520 -8.90 -2.22 -6.39
CA VAL A 520 -9.04 -3.68 -6.37
C VAL A 520 -9.65 -4.08 -5.03
N ARG A 521 -10.69 -4.91 -5.05
CA ARG A 521 -11.51 -5.23 -3.87
C ARG A 521 -11.69 -6.72 -3.71
N THR A 522 -11.85 -7.11 -2.46
CA THR A 522 -12.48 -8.35 -2.04
C THR A 522 -13.92 -8.06 -1.64
N TYR A 523 -14.90 -8.64 -2.31
CA TYR A 523 -16.27 -8.68 -1.82
C TYR A 523 -16.43 -9.95 -1.00
N VAL A 524 -16.85 -9.82 0.27
CA VAL A 524 -17.05 -10.94 1.17
C VAL A 524 -18.51 -11.02 1.59
N HIS A 525 -19.07 -12.23 1.55
CA HIS A 525 -20.44 -12.47 1.96
C HIS A 525 -20.53 -12.75 3.47
N THR A 526 -21.13 -11.80 4.21
CA THR A 526 -21.30 -11.85 5.67
C THR A 526 -22.66 -12.40 6.09
N GLY A 527 -23.56 -12.61 5.12
CA GLY A 527 -24.92 -13.10 5.35
C GLY A 527 -25.75 -12.11 6.17
N VAL A 528 -26.53 -12.61 7.13
CA VAL A 528 -27.46 -11.78 7.92
C VAL A 528 -26.78 -10.88 8.95
N ARG A 529 -25.45 -10.97 9.11
CA ARG A 529 -24.70 -10.13 10.08
C ARG A 529 -24.44 -8.71 9.59
N GLY A 530 -24.62 -8.45 8.30
CA GLY A 530 -24.41 -7.12 7.72
C GLY A 530 -22.92 -6.71 7.72
N LEU A 531 -22.65 -5.41 7.78
CA LEU A 531 -21.30 -4.86 7.87
C LEU A 531 -20.73 -5.10 9.27
N ASP A 532 -19.95 -6.16 9.41
CA ASP A 532 -19.33 -6.57 10.66
C ASP A 532 -17.91 -7.11 10.39
N MET A 533 -16.93 -6.64 11.16
CA MET A 533 -15.52 -6.95 10.90
C MET A 533 -15.21 -8.44 11.08
N ASP A 534 -15.71 -9.04 12.16
CA ASP A 534 -15.49 -10.46 12.43
C ASP A 534 -16.16 -11.31 11.34
N ALA A 535 -17.34 -10.90 10.90
CA ALA A 535 -18.06 -11.56 9.82
C ALA A 535 -17.34 -11.50 8.48
N TRP A 536 -16.74 -10.35 8.19
CA TRP A 536 -15.98 -10.12 6.98
C TRP A 536 -14.71 -11.00 6.97
N PHE A 537 -13.93 -11.02 8.06
CA PHE A 537 -12.75 -11.89 8.12
C PHE A 537 -13.08 -13.39 8.20
N GLU A 538 -14.19 -13.77 8.83
CA GLU A 538 -14.68 -15.16 8.81
C GLU A 538 -15.08 -15.59 7.40
N GLY A 539 -15.87 -14.78 6.69
CA GLY A 539 -16.24 -15.05 5.30
C GLY A 539 -15.04 -15.14 4.37
N LEU A 540 -14.02 -14.30 4.58
CA LEU A 540 -12.76 -14.37 3.85
C LEU A 540 -12.05 -15.72 4.11
N ARG A 541 -11.85 -16.10 5.37
CA ARG A 541 -11.21 -17.39 5.72
C ARG A 541 -11.97 -18.61 5.21
N GLU A 542 -13.29 -18.49 5.05
CA GLU A 542 -14.15 -19.57 4.54
C GLU A 542 -14.29 -19.55 3.01
N GLY A 543 -13.67 -18.60 2.32
CA GLY A 543 -13.68 -18.50 0.86
C GLY A 543 -15.00 -17.99 0.28
N ARG A 544 -15.90 -17.43 1.10
CA ARG A 544 -17.14 -16.76 0.66
C ARG A 544 -16.84 -15.36 0.11
N ALA A 545 -16.00 -15.31 -0.92
CA ALA A 545 -15.46 -14.07 -1.43
C ALA A 545 -15.30 -14.07 -2.96
N PHE A 546 -15.27 -12.90 -3.58
CA PHE A 546 -14.78 -12.72 -4.95
C PHE A 546 -13.86 -11.51 -5.04
N VAL A 547 -12.93 -11.55 -6.00
CA VAL A 547 -12.00 -10.46 -6.30
C VAL A 547 -12.57 -9.64 -7.45
N SER A 548 -12.46 -8.32 -7.38
CA SER A 548 -12.91 -7.41 -8.44
C SER A 548 -12.05 -6.15 -8.52
N SER A 549 -11.69 -5.77 -9.75
CA SER A 549 -11.17 -4.44 -10.09
C SER A 549 -12.15 -3.62 -10.93
N GLY A 550 -13.43 -3.97 -10.90
CA GLY A 550 -14.50 -3.30 -11.65
C GLY A 550 -15.75 -4.18 -11.80
N PRO A 551 -15.66 -5.35 -12.46
CA PRO A 551 -16.82 -6.20 -12.68
C PRO A 551 -17.31 -6.85 -11.38
N LEU A 552 -18.62 -6.93 -11.19
CA LEU A 552 -19.26 -7.62 -10.07
C LEU A 552 -19.72 -9.00 -10.56
N VAL A 553 -19.34 -10.06 -9.84
CA VAL A 553 -19.56 -11.45 -10.27
C VAL A 553 -20.29 -12.23 -9.19
N GLU A 554 -21.32 -12.97 -9.59
CA GLU A 554 -22.06 -13.90 -8.75
C GLU A 554 -22.08 -15.26 -9.47
N LEU A 555 -21.78 -16.34 -8.75
CA LEU A 555 -21.86 -17.72 -9.24
C LEU A 555 -22.46 -18.61 -8.15
N THR A 556 -23.40 -19.47 -8.55
CA THR A 556 -23.88 -20.57 -7.71
C THR A 556 -23.79 -21.91 -8.45
N ALA A 557 -23.62 -23.00 -7.69
CA ALA A 557 -23.65 -24.38 -8.17
C ALA A 557 -24.65 -25.17 -7.32
N ASN A 558 -25.74 -25.66 -7.92
CA ASN A 558 -26.86 -26.28 -7.19
C ASN A 558 -27.34 -25.41 -6.00
N GLY A 559 -27.35 -24.09 -6.18
CA GLY A 559 -27.71 -23.11 -5.13
C GLY A 559 -26.64 -22.86 -4.06
N ARG A 560 -25.46 -23.48 -4.15
CA ARG A 560 -24.29 -23.20 -3.30
C ARG A 560 -23.41 -22.11 -3.88
N MET A 561 -22.78 -21.31 -3.04
CA MET A 561 -21.93 -20.19 -3.46
C MET A 561 -20.43 -20.45 -3.21
N ALA A 562 -19.57 -19.48 -3.55
CA ALA A 562 -18.14 -19.55 -3.29
C ALA A 562 -17.84 -19.91 -1.82
N GLY A 563 -16.86 -20.78 -1.59
CA GLY A 563 -16.50 -21.33 -0.27
C GLY A 563 -17.30 -22.58 0.13
N GLU A 564 -18.54 -22.72 -0.34
CA GLU A 564 -19.40 -23.85 -0.01
C GLU A 564 -19.07 -25.11 -0.85
N THR A 565 -19.70 -26.24 -0.51
CA THR A 565 -19.46 -27.53 -1.15
C THR A 565 -20.76 -28.15 -1.68
N VAL A 566 -20.71 -28.65 -2.92
CA VAL A 566 -21.74 -29.47 -3.56
C VAL A 566 -21.31 -30.93 -3.49
N ALA A 567 -22.15 -31.78 -2.90
CA ALA A 567 -21.92 -33.22 -2.84
C ALA A 567 -22.65 -33.94 -3.98
N LEU A 568 -21.93 -34.78 -4.71
CA LEU A 568 -22.41 -35.63 -5.79
C LEU A 568 -22.24 -37.11 -5.44
N PRO A 569 -23.07 -38.02 -6.00
CA PRO A 569 -22.87 -39.46 -5.86
C PRO A 569 -21.51 -39.93 -6.40
N ALA A 570 -21.06 -41.13 -6.02
CA ALA A 570 -19.75 -41.67 -6.42
C ALA A 570 -19.54 -41.82 -7.95
N GLY A 571 -20.61 -41.87 -8.74
CA GLY A 571 -20.56 -41.90 -10.20
C GLY A 571 -20.53 -40.52 -10.88
N GLY A 572 -20.43 -39.44 -10.10
CA GLY A 572 -20.59 -38.07 -10.60
C GLY A 572 -22.05 -37.65 -10.78
N GLY A 573 -22.25 -36.53 -11.45
CA GLY A 573 -23.57 -35.99 -11.74
C GLY A 573 -23.53 -34.69 -12.55
N SER A 574 -24.73 -34.19 -12.90
CA SER A 574 -24.89 -32.84 -13.46
C SER A 574 -24.89 -31.81 -12.34
N VAL A 575 -24.19 -30.71 -12.54
CA VAL A 575 -24.20 -29.54 -11.67
C VAL A 575 -24.77 -28.36 -12.44
N ALA A 576 -25.87 -27.81 -11.92
CA ALA A 576 -26.48 -26.59 -12.46
C ALA A 576 -25.69 -25.38 -11.95
N LEU A 577 -25.08 -24.65 -12.87
CA LEU A 577 -24.40 -23.39 -12.60
C LEU A 577 -25.28 -22.22 -13.05
N ALA A 578 -25.51 -21.28 -12.14
CA ALA A 578 -26.18 -20.02 -12.44
C ALA A 578 -25.26 -18.86 -12.08
N GLY A 579 -25.07 -17.91 -12.99
CA GLY A 579 -24.16 -16.81 -12.79
C GLY A 579 -24.65 -15.48 -13.36
N ARG A 580 -24.16 -14.39 -12.78
CA ARG A 580 -24.44 -13.02 -13.19
C ARG A 580 -23.16 -12.20 -13.13
N VAL A 581 -22.94 -11.39 -14.16
CA VAL A 581 -21.83 -10.43 -14.24
C VAL A 581 -22.38 -9.08 -14.64
N GLU A 582 -21.95 -8.03 -13.94
CA GLU A 582 -22.22 -6.62 -14.28
C GLU A 582 -20.94 -5.80 -14.17
N SER A 583 -20.74 -4.82 -15.05
CA SER A 583 -19.50 -4.05 -15.10
C SER A 583 -19.75 -2.63 -15.59
N ILE A 584 -19.09 -1.65 -14.97
CA ILE A 584 -19.13 -0.26 -15.40
C ILE A 584 -18.36 -0.01 -16.70
N THR A 585 -17.48 -0.93 -17.08
CA THR A 585 -16.74 -0.94 -18.36
C THR A 585 -17.09 -2.18 -19.20
N PRO A 586 -17.00 -2.11 -20.54
CA PRO A 586 -17.21 -3.29 -21.38
C PRO A 586 -16.25 -4.45 -21.05
N LEU A 587 -16.75 -5.68 -21.13
CA LEU A 587 -15.99 -6.92 -20.92
C LEU A 587 -15.58 -7.54 -22.26
N GLU A 588 -14.46 -8.26 -22.26
CA GLU A 588 -13.96 -9.02 -23.41
C GLU A 588 -14.34 -10.50 -23.29
N ARG A 589 -14.24 -11.09 -22.09
CA ARG A 589 -14.58 -12.50 -21.84
C ARG A 589 -15.25 -12.69 -20.49
N VAL A 590 -16.18 -13.65 -20.44
CA VAL A 590 -16.73 -14.24 -19.22
C VAL A 590 -16.72 -15.74 -19.40
N PHE A 591 -16.15 -16.48 -18.45
CA PHE A 591 -15.97 -17.93 -18.60
C PHE A 591 -15.89 -18.65 -17.24
N VAL A 592 -16.31 -19.91 -17.23
CA VAL A 592 -16.25 -20.79 -16.06
C VAL A 592 -15.02 -21.69 -16.17
N VAL A 593 -14.24 -21.75 -15.10
CA VAL A 593 -13.10 -22.67 -14.95
C VAL A 593 -13.44 -23.70 -13.88
N CYS A 594 -13.19 -24.98 -14.16
CA CYS A 594 -13.27 -26.04 -13.16
C CYS A 594 -11.99 -26.88 -13.17
N ARG A 595 -11.43 -27.17 -11.99
CA ARG A 595 -10.13 -27.89 -11.84
C ARG A 595 -8.99 -27.29 -12.68
N GLY A 596 -8.98 -25.97 -12.85
CA GLY A 596 -7.99 -25.26 -13.68
C GLY A 596 -8.23 -25.31 -15.19
N GLU A 597 -9.29 -25.97 -15.67
CA GLU A 597 -9.64 -26.05 -17.09
C GLU A 597 -10.83 -25.14 -17.41
N GLU A 598 -10.78 -24.39 -18.52
CA GLU A 598 -11.92 -23.62 -19.01
C GLU A 598 -13.01 -24.59 -19.51
N ARG A 599 -14.21 -24.54 -18.90
CA ARG A 599 -15.30 -25.48 -19.17
C ARG A 599 -16.45 -24.87 -19.96
N ALA A 600 -16.62 -23.55 -19.90
CA ALA A 600 -17.66 -22.85 -20.64
C ALA A 600 -17.28 -21.38 -20.85
N ASP A 601 -17.32 -20.92 -22.11
CA ASP A 601 -17.34 -19.50 -22.46
C ASP A 601 -18.78 -18.99 -22.46
N ILE A 602 -19.00 -17.85 -21.82
CA ILE A 602 -20.32 -17.21 -21.70
C ILE A 602 -20.39 -16.05 -22.70
N PRO A 603 -21.24 -16.13 -23.74
CA PRO A 603 -21.30 -15.11 -24.78
C PRO A 603 -21.77 -13.75 -24.25
N LEU A 604 -20.96 -12.71 -24.42
CA LEU A 604 -21.33 -11.32 -24.20
C LEU A 604 -22.09 -10.77 -25.41
N ARG A 605 -23.11 -9.93 -25.16
CA ARG A 605 -23.94 -9.29 -26.20
C ARG A 605 -24.05 -7.79 -25.95
N GLY A 606 -24.49 -7.05 -26.97
CA GLY A 606 -24.77 -5.62 -26.85
C GLY A 606 -23.54 -4.82 -26.42
N ASP A 607 -23.68 -4.07 -25.33
CA ASP A 607 -22.62 -3.21 -24.77
C ASP A 607 -21.52 -3.98 -24.02
N ARG A 608 -21.68 -5.30 -23.84
CA ARG A 608 -20.76 -6.20 -23.10
C ARG A 608 -20.58 -5.82 -21.64
N ARG A 609 -21.53 -5.10 -21.04
CA ARG A 609 -21.46 -4.67 -19.63
C ARG A 609 -22.22 -5.57 -18.67
N SER A 610 -23.04 -6.49 -19.19
CA SER A 610 -23.75 -7.45 -18.34
C SER A 610 -24.01 -8.78 -19.05
N VAL A 611 -24.09 -9.85 -18.27
CA VAL A 611 -24.59 -11.15 -18.70
C VAL A 611 -25.15 -11.93 -17.51
N ALA A 612 -26.24 -12.67 -17.73
CA ALA A 612 -26.73 -13.69 -16.82
C ALA A 612 -26.85 -15.01 -17.60
N PHE A 613 -26.55 -16.13 -16.95
CA PHE A 613 -26.54 -17.44 -17.61
C PHE A 613 -26.91 -18.55 -16.63
N ASP A 614 -27.47 -19.62 -17.21
CA ASP A 614 -27.70 -20.90 -16.57
C ASP A 614 -27.14 -22.00 -17.49
N ILE A 615 -26.24 -22.82 -16.97
CA ILE A 615 -25.63 -23.93 -17.70
C ILE A 615 -25.58 -25.18 -16.83
N GLU A 616 -25.56 -26.35 -17.46
CA GLU A 616 -25.30 -27.62 -16.78
C GLU A 616 -23.93 -28.16 -17.15
N LEU A 617 -23.15 -28.58 -16.16
CA LEU A 617 -21.87 -29.24 -16.35
C LEU A 617 -21.90 -30.66 -15.78
N GLY A 618 -21.47 -31.63 -16.59
CA GLY A 618 -21.16 -32.97 -16.11
C GLY A 618 -19.85 -32.97 -15.32
N ILE A 619 -19.92 -33.50 -14.10
CA ILE A 619 -18.79 -33.62 -13.18
C ILE A 619 -18.70 -35.05 -12.67
N ASP A 620 -17.56 -35.68 -12.94
CA ASP A 620 -17.26 -37.08 -12.63
C ASP A 620 -16.17 -37.25 -11.57
N ARG A 621 -15.52 -36.15 -11.16
CA ARG A 621 -14.42 -36.14 -10.18
C ARG A 621 -14.54 -34.95 -9.24
N SER A 622 -14.06 -35.14 -8.01
CA SER A 622 -13.95 -34.07 -7.02
C SER A 622 -13.05 -32.93 -7.53
N GLY A 623 -13.43 -31.70 -7.20
CA GLY A 623 -12.71 -30.52 -7.63
C GLY A 623 -13.40 -29.24 -7.18
N TRP A 624 -13.37 -28.25 -8.06
CA TRP A 624 -13.97 -26.96 -7.83
C TRP A 624 -14.33 -26.31 -9.17
N CYS A 625 -15.25 -25.34 -9.13
CA CYS A 625 -15.56 -24.44 -10.23
C CYS A 625 -15.55 -22.98 -9.74
N HIS A 626 -15.17 -22.05 -10.59
CA HIS A 626 -15.29 -20.62 -10.33
C HIS A 626 -15.56 -19.83 -11.64
N LEU A 627 -15.99 -18.58 -11.51
CA LEU A 627 -16.30 -17.69 -12.63
C LEU A 627 -15.20 -16.64 -12.80
N ARG A 628 -14.84 -16.32 -14.04
CA ARG A 628 -13.94 -15.22 -14.41
C ARG A 628 -14.61 -14.26 -15.37
N ALA A 629 -14.31 -12.98 -15.22
CA ALA A 629 -14.70 -11.90 -16.12
C ALA A 629 -13.49 -10.99 -16.36
N GLU A 630 -13.21 -10.69 -17.63
CA GLU A 630 -12.05 -9.88 -18.04
C GLU A 630 -12.47 -8.88 -19.11
N GLY A 631 -11.98 -7.64 -19.01
CA GLY A 631 -12.14 -6.57 -20.00
C GLY A 631 -10.87 -6.34 -20.80
N HIS A 632 -10.98 -5.49 -21.82
CA HIS A 632 -9.86 -5.15 -22.68
C HIS A 632 -9.06 -3.96 -22.09
N PRO A 633 -7.72 -3.95 -22.13
CA PRO A 633 -6.90 -2.86 -21.54
C PRO A 633 -7.23 -1.45 -22.06
N ASN A 634 -7.61 -1.33 -23.33
CA ASN A 634 -7.97 -0.02 -23.93
C ASN A 634 -9.38 0.47 -23.52
N GLU A 635 -10.17 -0.36 -22.85
CA GLU A 635 -11.54 -0.04 -22.41
C GLU A 635 -11.64 0.05 -20.87
N ARG A 636 -10.50 0.16 -20.18
CA ARG A 636 -10.43 0.14 -18.71
C ARG A 636 -11.04 1.36 -18.03
N ALA A 637 -11.12 2.51 -18.71
CA ALA A 637 -11.46 3.77 -18.04
C ALA A 637 -12.91 3.70 -17.50
N PRO A 638 -13.19 4.17 -16.26
CA PRO A 638 -12.33 4.96 -15.37
C PRO A 638 -11.61 4.16 -14.26
N LEU A 639 -11.37 2.87 -14.48
CA LEU A 639 -10.74 1.97 -13.51
C LEU A 639 -9.21 2.18 -13.45
N ASP A 640 -8.64 2.23 -12.25
CA ASP A 640 -7.19 2.38 -12.01
C ASP A 640 -6.44 1.04 -11.98
N VAL A 641 -6.66 0.24 -13.02
CA VAL A 641 -6.09 -1.10 -13.21
C VAL A 641 -5.68 -1.31 -14.66
N SER A 642 -4.86 -2.33 -14.91
CA SER A 642 -4.38 -2.65 -16.27
C SER A 642 -5.53 -3.03 -17.21
N TYR A 643 -6.51 -3.77 -16.72
CA TYR A 643 -7.78 -4.07 -17.37
C TYR A 643 -8.83 -4.43 -16.30
N ALA A 644 -10.12 -4.39 -16.65
CA ALA A 644 -11.17 -4.85 -15.75
C ALA A 644 -11.03 -6.36 -15.52
N GLN A 645 -10.99 -6.82 -14.27
CA GLN A 645 -10.91 -8.24 -13.94
C GLN A 645 -11.74 -8.53 -12.69
N ALA A 646 -12.50 -9.62 -12.72
CA ALA A 646 -13.14 -10.16 -11.54
C ALA A 646 -13.22 -11.67 -11.61
N PHE A 647 -13.21 -12.31 -10.45
CA PHE A 647 -13.38 -13.75 -10.36
C PHE A 647 -13.83 -14.20 -8.98
N THR A 648 -14.66 -15.24 -8.94
CA THR A 648 -15.12 -15.82 -7.67
C THR A 648 -14.03 -16.68 -7.05
N ASN A 649 -14.05 -16.82 -5.72
CA ASN A 649 -13.41 -17.97 -5.08
C ASN A 649 -14.13 -19.28 -5.47
N PRO A 650 -13.52 -20.44 -5.18
CA PRO A 650 -14.04 -21.72 -5.65
C PRO A 650 -15.36 -22.10 -4.98
N ILE A 651 -16.28 -22.66 -5.77
CA ILE A 651 -17.34 -23.53 -5.26
C ILE A 651 -16.78 -24.96 -5.32
N TRP A 652 -16.70 -25.62 -4.17
CA TRP A 652 -16.10 -26.95 -4.06
C TRP A 652 -17.11 -28.02 -4.46
N ILE A 653 -16.63 -29.10 -5.06
CA ILE A 653 -17.47 -30.20 -5.54
C ILE A 653 -16.83 -31.51 -5.14
N THR A 654 -17.58 -32.35 -4.41
CA THR A 654 -17.12 -33.65 -3.93
C THR A 654 -17.92 -34.77 -4.60
N VAL A 655 -17.26 -35.71 -5.24
CA VAL A 655 -17.85 -36.87 -5.92
C VAL A 655 -17.63 -38.12 -5.07
N GLY A 656 -18.68 -38.63 -4.44
CA GLY A 656 -18.56 -39.66 -3.41
C GLY A 656 -17.62 -39.22 -2.28
N ASP A 657 -16.70 -40.11 -1.88
CA ASP A 657 -15.66 -39.83 -0.87
C ASP A 657 -14.32 -39.44 -1.49
N GLN A 658 -14.28 -39.09 -2.79
CA GLN A 658 -13.03 -38.75 -3.47
C GLN A 658 -12.47 -37.42 -2.94
N PRO A 659 -11.20 -37.36 -2.52
CA PRO A 659 -10.56 -36.10 -2.19
C PRO A 659 -10.30 -35.26 -3.46
N VAL A 660 -10.16 -33.94 -3.29
CA VAL A 660 -9.70 -33.05 -4.37
C VAL A 660 -8.18 -33.15 -4.45
N ARG A 661 -7.66 -33.94 -5.40
CA ARG A 661 -6.21 -34.19 -5.59
C ARG A 661 -5.86 -34.16 -7.07
N ASP A 662 -4.68 -33.65 -7.41
CA ASP A 662 -4.18 -33.62 -8.79
C ASP A 662 -2.65 -33.78 -8.81
N ALA A 663 -2.16 -34.88 -9.40
CA ALA A 663 -0.73 -35.22 -9.39
C ALA A 663 0.13 -34.13 -10.05
N ALA A 664 -0.29 -33.58 -11.19
CA ALA A 664 0.47 -32.54 -11.90
C ALA A 664 0.57 -31.24 -11.10
N SER A 665 -0.52 -30.84 -10.43
CA SER A 665 -0.55 -29.69 -9.52
C SER A 665 0.31 -29.92 -8.28
N ALA A 666 0.37 -31.15 -7.78
CA ALA A 666 1.23 -31.51 -6.65
C ALA A 666 2.72 -31.47 -7.04
N GLU A 667 3.05 -31.98 -8.23
CA GLU A 667 4.38 -31.84 -8.82
C GLU A 667 4.77 -30.37 -9.04
N TYR A 668 3.83 -29.53 -9.46
CA TYR A 668 4.04 -28.08 -9.53
C TYR A 668 4.45 -27.51 -8.16
N GLY A 669 3.73 -27.87 -7.09
CA GLY A 669 4.06 -27.50 -5.71
C GLY A 669 5.46 -27.96 -5.29
N MET A 670 5.85 -29.19 -5.62
CA MET A 670 7.20 -29.70 -5.33
C MET A 670 8.29 -28.94 -6.09
N ARG A 671 8.12 -28.69 -7.40
CA ARG A 671 9.10 -27.91 -8.20
C ARG A 671 9.28 -26.49 -7.66
N TRP A 672 8.18 -25.88 -7.22
CA TRP A 672 8.21 -24.56 -6.58
C TRP A 672 9.04 -24.57 -5.30
N ILE A 673 8.80 -25.53 -4.41
CA ILE A 673 9.54 -25.66 -3.15
C ILE A 673 11.02 -25.98 -3.41
N ASP A 674 11.33 -26.85 -4.38
CA ASP A 674 12.70 -27.17 -4.78
C ASP A 674 13.44 -25.92 -5.30
N ARG A 675 12.75 -25.06 -6.07
CA ARG A 675 13.29 -23.78 -6.53
C ARG A 675 13.50 -22.79 -5.38
N LEU A 676 12.54 -22.66 -4.48
CA LEU A 676 12.64 -21.79 -3.30
C LEU A 676 13.80 -22.22 -2.39
N ARG A 677 13.96 -23.52 -2.19
CA ARG A 677 15.07 -24.11 -1.44
C ARG A 677 16.40 -23.76 -2.08
N ALA A 678 16.55 -23.95 -3.38
CA ALA A 678 17.79 -23.59 -4.09
C ALA A 678 18.15 -22.11 -3.89
N MET A 679 17.16 -21.21 -3.96
CA MET A 679 17.37 -19.79 -3.67
C MET A 679 17.80 -19.52 -2.21
N ALA A 680 17.25 -20.26 -1.25
CA ALA A 680 17.60 -20.14 0.16
C ALA A 680 18.98 -20.74 0.51
N GLU A 681 19.40 -21.78 -0.23
CA GLU A 681 20.74 -22.38 -0.12
C GLU A 681 21.84 -21.41 -0.59
N GLU A 682 21.54 -20.58 -1.58
CA GLU A 682 22.43 -19.52 -2.08
C GLU A 682 22.53 -18.31 -1.14
N TRP A 683 21.62 -18.18 -0.16
CA TRP A 683 21.60 -17.05 0.75
C TRP A 683 22.77 -17.09 1.76
N PRO A 684 23.63 -16.07 1.80
CA PRO A 684 24.80 -16.06 2.69
C PRO A 684 24.47 -15.62 4.13
N GLY A 685 23.30 -15.02 4.34
CA GLY A 685 22.94 -14.29 5.55
C GLY A 685 22.51 -15.12 6.77
N TRP A 686 22.66 -16.44 6.73
CA TRP A 686 22.28 -17.32 7.85
C TRP A 686 23.15 -17.05 9.09
N ARG A 687 22.51 -16.84 10.25
CA ARG A 687 23.27 -16.61 11.51
C ARG A 687 23.74 -17.90 12.17
N SER A 688 23.05 -19.01 11.92
CA SER A 688 23.44 -20.31 12.46
C SER A 688 22.87 -21.45 11.62
N GLU A 689 23.52 -22.61 11.71
CA GLU A 689 23.02 -23.84 11.10
C GLU A 689 21.64 -24.22 11.61
N ARG A 690 21.34 -23.95 12.88
CA ARG A 690 20.03 -24.24 13.49
C ARG A 690 18.90 -23.47 12.82
N GLU A 691 19.12 -22.18 12.53
CA GLU A 691 18.14 -21.34 11.83
C GLU A 691 17.89 -21.85 10.42
N ARG A 692 18.96 -22.21 9.71
CA ARG A 692 18.88 -22.79 8.36
C ARG A 692 18.10 -24.10 8.37
N GLN A 693 18.42 -25.00 9.29
CA GLN A 693 17.74 -26.29 9.44
C GLN A 693 16.26 -26.12 9.81
N HIS A 694 15.91 -25.13 10.64
CA HIS A 694 14.52 -24.84 10.98
C HIS A 694 13.71 -24.45 9.74
N VAL A 695 14.22 -23.54 8.93
CA VAL A 695 13.54 -23.14 7.68
C VAL A 695 13.45 -24.32 6.71
N PHE A 696 14.53 -25.07 6.53
CA PHE A 696 14.52 -26.21 5.59
C PHE A 696 13.59 -27.33 6.05
N ALA A 697 13.40 -27.53 7.36
CA ALA A 697 12.42 -28.48 7.86
C ALA A 697 10.98 -28.10 7.45
N GLN A 698 10.65 -26.80 7.39
CA GLN A 698 9.34 -26.35 6.89
C GLN A 698 9.17 -26.61 5.39
N PHE A 699 10.25 -26.42 4.60
CA PHE A 699 10.24 -26.77 3.18
C PHE A 699 10.07 -28.28 2.96
N ASP A 700 10.80 -29.09 3.73
CA ASP A 700 10.72 -30.55 3.67
C ASP A 700 9.33 -31.06 4.05
N GLU A 701 8.71 -30.49 5.10
CA GLU A 701 7.34 -30.81 5.54
C GLU A 701 6.32 -30.48 4.43
N ALA A 702 6.37 -29.26 3.89
CA ALA A 702 5.47 -28.84 2.81
C ALA A 702 5.64 -29.70 1.55
N ARG A 703 6.88 -30.03 1.19
CA ARG A 703 7.19 -30.88 0.04
C ARG A 703 6.67 -32.31 0.24
N ALA A 704 6.78 -32.84 1.44
CA ALA A 704 6.25 -34.17 1.78
C ALA A 704 4.72 -34.24 1.66
N ILE A 705 4.01 -33.17 2.02
CA ILE A 705 2.56 -33.06 1.82
C ILE A 705 2.21 -33.18 0.34
N TYR A 706 2.87 -32.41 -0.53
CA TYR A 706 2.65 -32.53 -1.98
C TYR A 706 3.03 -33.90 -2.54
N ALA A 707 4.12 -34.52 -2.06
CA ALA A 707 4.50 -35.87 -2.48
C ALA A 707 3.45 -36.91 -2.08
N GLY A 708 2.87 -36.80 -0.88
CA GLY A 708 1.76 -37.65 -0.43
C GLY A 708 0.52 -37.46 -1.30
N ILE A 709 0.17 -36.22 -1.61
CA ILE A 709 -0.94 -35.89 -2.52
C ILE A 709 -0.72 -36.50 -3.91
N ALA A 710 0.47 -36.37 -4.48
CA ALA A 710 0.79 -36.93 -5.80
C ALA A 710 0.66 -38.47 -5.81
N ALA A 711 0.97 -39.14 -4.70
CA ALA A 711 0.83 -40.59 -4.57
C ALA A 711 -0.63 -41.06 -4.35
N GLU A 712 -1.47 -40.21 -3.75
CA GLU A 712 -2.90 -40.47 -3.51
C GLU A 712 -3.80 -40.05 -4.68
N ALA A 713 -3.29 -39.24 -5.61
CA ALA A 713 -4.08 -38.70 -6.72
C ALA A 713 -4.57 -39.82 -7.66
N PRO A 714 -5.86 -39.82 -8.03
CA PRO A 714 -6.48 -40.89 -8.83
C PRO A 714 -6.09 -40.88 -10.32
#